data_AF-A0A0J5Q514-F1
#
_entry.id   AF-A0A0J5Q514-F1
#
_cell.length_a   1.000
_cell.length_b   1.000
_cell.length_c   1.000
_cell.angle_alpha   90.00
_cell.angle_beta   90.00
_cell.angle_gamma   90.00
#
_symmetry.space_group_name_H-M   'P 1'
#
loop_
_entity.id
_entity.type
_entity.pdbx_description
1 polymer ?
#
loop_
_entity_poly.entity_id
_entity_poly.type
_entity_poly.pdbx_seq_one_letter_code
_entity_poly.pdbx_strand_id
1 'polypeptide(L)'
;MGTSLTGSFAAPSSTVTLTRIETAAGLRLAVTDHTFGATQTVNVTGAGAAQIVGTIWHTPESRIAVNVEGAAGSLPTAVIGMAQQAWAAGDVSGHLAYLGTGALQAQAASVLAAGINGQSLLFVAPQNGSGITSFVVNANGTLGARQVRADTDAAYLDKPSDLTVIETNSGSFLYAGSASEHGLSGYRIGAGGALSEVVHLGRDQSLPVQTVTALDSAEINGRDFLIVAASGSSSLTVLEVADNGTLRAVDQVIDDLNTRFAGAAQLEVVTVEGHVFVLVAGSDDGVSLFRLTPQGWLVHVQSLADSDATALAGVSALGAQAVTGGFEVLVTAANEPGASLFRYDFASPGLVAHAASGGLTGGDGDDMLSLGAGNGTITGGAGDDILADGTGSDRLVGGAGADTFVLRPDGQRDVIADIDPAQDVLDLSGWAFLYSADQITVQTTSWGAVLRFGDEELELRGHDGRGLDAGAVAQLLPPLLSHVRVVTGPLLVAAAEVDPDPFPDTVPGSPALPVPALPVNVDPDPTPVPDPEPQPDTTPKPQAGGTMVEGSDSDDTLTGGSGADIMLGRDGHDLLRGNAGNDNIAASGGNDAVWGGDGHDNIGGGTGNDTIKGQDGNDTLGGGQGNDEIEGGDGKDVASGGPGDDLIEGGAGDDVLAGSFGNDTVQGEDGNDNIGGGSGRDRLTGGPGNDTLGGGEGDDTVKGGEGHDFLAGGGRHDLLLGEDGQDTLNGGTGNDTLTGGAGADVFVFNQFIAGEVDVITDFGTGADVLRLSGVAGATKAARFDALDITDAGDGVEIRYGGHLIVLDGMSADDLDLSDFLF
;
A
#
# COMPACT_ATOMS: atom_id res chain seq x y z
N MET A 1 -1.14 20.72 14.68
CA MET A 1 -2.39 21.51 14.51
C MET A 1 -2.89 22.04 15.86
N GLY A 2 -3.43 23.27 15.93
CA GLY A 2 -3.82 23.95 17.17
C GLY A 2 -5.30 24.36 17.19
N THR A 3 -6.01 24.00 18.27
CA THR A 3 -7.46 24.12 18.52
C THR A 3 -8.36 23.14 17.75
N SER A 4 -8.94 22.17 18.49
CA SER A 4 -10.01 21.26 18.03
C SER A 4 -11.36 21.86 18.41
N LEU A 5 -12.32 21.80 17.49
CA LEU A 5 -13.70 22.24 17.69
C LEU A 5 -14.62 21.07 17.36
N THR A 6 -15.12 20.40 18.40
CA THR A 6 -16.04 19.28 18.25
C THR A 6 -17.49 19.75 18.24
N GLY A 7 -18.19 19.46 17.15
CA GLY A 7 -19.64 19.58 17.05
C GLY A 7 -20.26 18.21 16.86
N SER A 8 -21.30 17.87 17.65
CA SER A 8 -22.05 16.63 17.44
C SER A 8 -22.89 16.76 16.16
N PHE A 9 -22.44 16.14 15.06
CA PHE A 9 -23.25 15.95 13.87
C PHE A 9 -23.98 14.61 14.00
N ALA A 10 -25.31 14.64 13.97
CA ALA A 10 -26.14 13.44 14.07
C ALA A 10 -26.27 12.79 12.69
N ALA A 11 -25.20 12.23 12.14
CA ALA A 11 -25.26 11.30 11.02
C ALA A 11 -23.96 10.47 10.97
N PRO A 12 -23.86 9.34 11.69
CA PRO A 12 -22.91 8.30 11.29
C PRO A 12 -23.30 7.82 9.87
N SER A 13 -22.31 7.46 9.05
CA SER A 13 -22.44 6.79 7.73
C SER A 13 -22.78 7.60 6.45
N SER A 14 -22.57 8.92 6.39
CA SER A 14 -22.78 9.66 5.13
C SER A 14 -21.50 9.99 4.38
N THR A 15 -21.51 9.81 3.05
CA THR A 15 -20.56 10.47 2.17
C THR A 15 -20.91 11.94 2.12
N VAL A 16 -20.01 12.76 2.66
CA VAL A 16 -20.22 14.19 2.80
C VAL A 16 -19.33 14.90 1.80
N THR A 17 -19.90 15.80 1.00
CA THR A 17 -19.09 16.80 0.28
C THR A 17 -19.09 18.11 1.05
N LEU A 18 -17.89 18.66 1.27
CA LEU A 18 -17.69 19.93 1.93
C LEU A 18 -17.52 21.02 0.87
N THR A 19 -18.39 22.03 0.86
CA THR A 19 -18.26 23.18 -0.04
C THR A 19 -18.21 24.47 0.77
N ARG A 20 -17.18 25.28 0.55
CA ARG A 20 -17.06 26.58 1.22
C ARG A 20 -18.05 27.59 0.63
N ILE A 21 -18.72 28.35 1.50
CA ILE A 21 -19.50 29.53 1.15
C ILE A 21 -18.82 30.74 1.81
N GLU A 22 -18.09 31.53 1.03
CA GLU A 22 -17.62 32.82 1.54
C GLU A 22 -18.80 33.78 1.74
N THR A 23 -18.90 34.36 2.93
CA THR A 23 -19.87 35.43 3.19
C THR A 23 -19.17 36.63 3.82
N ALA A 24 -19.75 37.82 3.66
CA ALA A 24 -19.30 39.04 4.33
C ALA A 24 -19.30 38.96 5.88
N ALA A 25 -19.81 37.86 6.47
CA ALA A 25 -19.94 37.64 7.91
C ALA A 25 -19.00 36.54 8.47
N GLY A 26 -18.19 35.87 7.65
CA GLY A 26 -17.27 34.80 8.06
C GLY A 26 -17.41 33.51 7.24
N LEU A 27 -16.70 32.46 7.66
CA LEU A 27 -16.69 31.13 7.02
C LEU A 27 -18.04 30.44 7.21
N ARG A 28 -18.63 30.02 6.09
CA ARG A 28 -19.75 29.08 6.06
C ARG A 28 -19.34 27.82 5.34
N LEU A 29 -19.74 26.69 5.89
CA LEU A 29 -19.51 25.36 5.33
C LEU A 29 -20.85 24.79 4.89
N ALA A 30 -20.93 24.28 3.68
CA ALA A 30 -22.00 23.41 3.25
C ALA A 30 -21.53 21.96 3.40
N VAL A 31 -22.09 21.25 4.38
CA VAL A 31 -21.91 19.81 4.61
C VAL A 31 -23.04 19.13 3.85
N THR A 32 -22.75 18.58 2.68
CA THR A 32 -23.75 17.90 1.85
C THR A 32 -23.70 16.42 2.12
N ASP A 33 -24.70 15.94 2.86
CA ASP A 33 -24.96 14.53 3.09
C ASP A 33 -25.70 13.97 1.87
N HIS A 34 -24.99 13.24 1.04
CA HIS A 34 -25.60 12.65 -0.15
C HIS A 34 -26.51 11.47 0.18
N THR A 35 -26.25 10.76 1.29
CA THR A 35 -27.07 9.64 1.78
C THR A 35 -28.50 10.08 2.08
N PHE A 36 -28.64 11.23 2.73
CA PHE A 36 -29.94 11.75 3.17
C PHE A 36 -30.47 12.90 2.31
N GLY A 37 -29.72 13.33 1.28
CA GLY A 37 -30.11 14.43 0.40
C GLY A 37 -30.30 15.73 1.16
N ALA A 38 -29.37 16.04 2.06
CA ALA A 38 -29.45 17.21 2.92
C ALA A 38 -28.15 18.00 2.86
N THR A 39 -28.24 19.31 2.69
CA THR A 39 -27.10 20.20 2.90
C THR A 39 -27.30 20.96 4.21
N GLN A 40 -26.37 20.77 5.13
CA GLN A 40 -26.30 21.56 6.36
C GLN A 40 -25.35 22.73 6.15
N THR A 41 -25.81 23.95 6.42
CA THR A 41 -24.91 25.10 6.45
C THR A 41 -24.45 25.33 7.87
N VAL A 42 -23.14 25.24 8.09
CA VAL A 42 -22.48 25.49 9.36
C VAL A 42 -21.80 26.85 9.28
N ASN A 43 -22.15 27.76 10.19
CA ASN A 43 -21.39 28.99 10.41
C ASN A 43 -20.22 28.66 11.33
N VAL A 44 -19.01 29.04 10.94
CA VAL A 44 -17.87 29.06 11.84
C VAL A 44 -17.67 30.51 12.28
N THR A 45 -17.87 30.78 13.57
CA THR A 45 -17.64 32.12 14.13
C THR A 45 -16.14 32.41 14.27
N GLY A 46 -15.74 33.68 14.31
CA GLY A 46 -14.32 34.06 14.51
C GLY A 46 -13.69 33.66 15.86
N ALA A 47 -14.45 32.96 16.72
CA ALA A 47 -13.97 32.34 17.96
C ALA A 47 -13.99 30.78 17.88
N GLY A 48 -14.18 30.22 16.69
CA GLY A 48 -14.16 28.78 16.44
C GLY A 48 -15.50 28.05 16.67
N ALA A 49 -16.51 28.67 17.27
CA ALA A 49 -17.79 27.96 17.47
C ALA A 49 -18.48 27.67 16.13
N ALA A 50 -18.68 26.39 15.83
CA ALA A 50 -19.48 25.89 14.70
C ALA A 50 -20.96 25.85 15.10
N GLN A 51 -21.81 26.58 14.39
CA GLN A 51 -23.25 26.60 14.60
C GLN A 51 -23.98 26.21 13.31
N ILE A 52 -24.80 25.16 13.36
CA ILE A 52 -25.76 24.89 12.30
C ILE A 52 -26.72 26.08 12.20
N VAL A 53 -26.65 26.79 11.08
CA VAL A 53 -27.48 27.97 10.80
C VAL A 53 -28.56 27.70 9.77
N GLY A 54 -28.53 26.53 9.16
CA GLY A 54 -29.60 26.07 8.28
C GLY A 54 -29.43 24.60 7.95
N THR A 55 -30.56 23.89 7.86
CA THR A 55 -30.63 22.56 7.28
C THR A 55 -31.56 22.68 6.08
N ILE A 56 -31.01 22.46 4.89
CA ILE A 56 -31.78 22.41 3.66
C ILE A 56 -31.99 20.94 3.35
N TRP A 57 -33.23 20.48 3.56
CA TRP A 57 -33.68 19.22 2.99
C TRP A 57 -33.99 19.46 1.52
N HIS A 58 -33.39 18.67 0.64
CA HIS A 58 -33.73 18.71 -0.76
C HIS A 58 -35.16 18.14 -0.92
N THR A 59 -36.16 19.02 -1.01
CA THR A 59 -37.39 18.70 -1.77
C THR A 59 -36.97 18.25 -3.18
N PRO A 60 -37.74 17.45 -3.93
CA PRO A 60 -37.31 16.97 -5.25
C PRO A 60 -36.66 18.08 -6.07
N GLU A 61 -35.32 18.07 -6.14
CA GLU A 61 -34.58 19.15 -6.75
C GLU A 61 -34.80 19.11 -8.26
N SER A 62 -34.71 20.27 -8.91
CA SER A 62 -34.68 20.27 -10.37
C SER A 62 -33.40 19.58 -10.83
N ARG A 63 -33.55 18.45 -11.50
CA ARG A 63 -32.43 17.65 -12.02
C ARG A 63 -32.32 17.83 -13.52
N ILE A 64 -31.09 17.90 -14.01
CA ILE A 64 -30.77 17.93 -15.43
C ILE A 64 -30.44 16.51 -15.86
N ALA A 65 -31.10 16.02 -16.91
CA ALA A 65 -30.85 14.67 -17.41
C ALA A 65 -29.40 14.53 -17.89
N VAL A 66 -28.77 13.42 -17.50
CA VAL A 66 -27.41 13.04 -17.88
C VAL A 66 -27.47 11.63 -18.43
N ASN A 67 -26.71 11.36 -19.48
CA ASN A 67 -26.57 10.03 -20.04
C ASN A 67 -25.09 9.79 -20.35
N VAL A 68 -24.51 8.82 -19.65
CA VAL A 68 -23.11 8.38 -19.80
C VAL A 68 -23.15 6.94 -20.30
N GLU A 69 -22.84 6.72 -21.58
CA GLU A 69 -22.88 5.40 -22.27
C GLU A 69 -24.03 4.46 -21.87
N GLY A 70 -25.27 4.95 -21.77
CA GLY A 70 -26.43 4.12 -21.47
C GLY A 70 -26.83 4.09 -19.99
N ALA A 71 -26.00 4.65 -19.10
CA ALA A 71 -26.37 5.01 -17.74
C ALA A 71 -27.26 6.26 -17.72
N ALA A 72 -28.55 6.08 -18.05
CA ALA A 72 -29.51 7.16 -17.99
C ALA A 72 -29.78 7.57 -16.54
N GLY A 73 -29.54 8.84 -16.23
CA GLY A 73 -29.77 9.43 -14.92
C GLY A 73 -30.01 10.93 -15.01
N SER A 74 -29.79 11.61 -13.90
CA SER A 74 -29.86 13.07 -13.86
C SER A 74 -29.02 13.59 -12.72
N LEU A 75 -28.42 14.78 -12.84
CA LEU A 75 -27.72 15.43 -11.75
C LEU A 75 -28.56 16.59 -11.21
N PRO A 76 -28.54 16.86 -9.89
CA PRO A 76 -29.15 18.07 -9.36
C PRO A 76 -28.54 19.32 -10.00
N THR A 77 -29.35 20.33 -10.28
CA THR A 77 -28.86 21.62 -10.79
C THR A 77 -27.90 22.28 -9.79
N ALA A 78 -28.12 22.04 -8.49
CA ALA A 78 -27.25 22.52 -7.42
C ALA A 78 -25.84 21.92 -7.51
N VAL A 79 -25.70 20.61 -7.77
CA VAL A 79 -24.41 19.92 -7.92
C VAL A 79 -23.59 20.53 -9.06
N ILE A 80 -24.22 20.80 -10.21
CA ILE A 80 -23.55 21.45 -11.35
C ILE A 80 -23.07 22.86 -10.95
N GLY A 81 -23.91 23.63 -10.26
CA GLY A 81 -23.54 24.95 -9.77
C GLY A 81 -22.43 24.92 -8.72
N MET A 82 -22.42 23.92 -7.83
CA MET A 82 -21.37 23.70 -6.83
C MET A 82 -20.05 23.35 -7.50
N ALA A 83 -20.03 22.40 -8.43
CA ALA A 83 -18.82 22.05 -9.18
C ALA A 83 -18.24 23.27 -9.92
N GLN A 84 -19.09 24.09 -10.55
CA GLN A 84 -18.63 25.33 -11.19
C GLN A 84 -18.08 26.36 -10.20
N GLN A 85 -18.64 26.44 -8.99
CA GLN A 85 -18.15 27.32 -7.94
C GLN A 85 -16.84 26.83 -7.33
N ALA A 86 -16.71 25.52 -7.11
CA ALA A 86 -15.48 24.87 -6.66
C ALA A 86 -14.34 25.17 -7.63
N TRP A 87 -14.55 24.92 -8.93
CA TRP A 87 -13.59 25.30 -9.97
C TRP A 87 -13.25 26.80 -9.95
N ALA A 88 -14.26 27.67 -9.84
CA ALA A 88 -14.03 29.11 -9.77
C ALA A 88 -13.26 29.54 -8.51
N ALA A 89 -13.28 28.72 -7.46
CA ALA A 89 -12.49 28.88 -6.25
C ALA A 89 -11.08 28.25 -6.36
N GLY A 90 -10.75 27.62 -7.50
CA GLY A 90 -9.46 26.99 -7.76
C GLY A 90 -9.41 25.49 -7.47
N ASP A 91 -10.54 24.87 -7.14
CA ASP A 91 -10.63 23.42 -6.97
C ASP A 91 -10.52 22.70 -8.31
N VAL A 92 -9.80 21.60 -8.31
CA VAL A 92 -9.34 20.86 -9.49
C VAL A 92 -9.67 19.38 -9.40
N SER A 93 -10.15 18.90 -8.26
CA SER A 93 -10.53 17.51 -8.01
C SER A 93 -12.05 17.30 -8.11
N GLY A 94 -12.42 16.05 -8.38
CA GLY A 94 -13.80 15.62 -8.54
C GLY A 94 -14.49 15.52 -7.20
N HIS A 95 -15.82 15.66 -7.21
CA HIS A 95 -16.61 15.36 -6.03
C HIS A 95 -17.66 14.30 -6.34
N LEU A 96 -17.99 13.49 -5.34
CA LEU A 96 -19.02 12.47 -5.47
C LEU A 96 -20.41 13.10 -5.57
N ALA A 97 -21.20 12.61 -6.52
CA ALA A 97 -22.63 12.91 -6.65
C ALA A 97 -23.40 11.64 -7.06
N TYR A 98 -24.73 11.69 -7.05
CA TYR A 98 -25.56 10.54 -7.43
C TYR A 98 -26.46 10.87 -8.62
N LEU A 99 -26.44 10.03 -9.65
CA LEU A 99 -27.27 10.14 -10.85
C LEU A 99 -28.73 9.77 -10.60
N GLY A 100 -29.00 8.95 -9.58
CA GLY A 100 -30.33 8.60 -9.13
C GLY A 100 -30.87 9.53 -8.05
N THR A 101 -32.14 9.34 -7.68
CA THR A 101 -32.78 10.08 -6.58
C THR A 101 -32.47 9.49 -5.20
N GLY A 102 -31.72 8.38 -5.13
CA GLY A 102 -31.24 7.76 -3.90
C GLY A 102 -29.72 7.67 -3.89
N ALA A 103 -29.14 7.47 -2.72
CA ALA A 103 -27.70 7.37 -2.52
C ALA A 103 -27.22 5.91 -2.59
N LEU A 104 -27.56 5.22 -3.68
CA LEU A 104 -27.02 3.88 -3.91
C LEU A 104 -25.65 4.01 -4.55
N GLN A 105 -24.68 3.21 -4.10
CA GLN A 105 -23.31 3.21 -4.65
C GLN A 105 -23.29 3.01 -6.17
N ALA A 106 -24.15 2.13 -6.71
CA ALA A 106 -24.31 1.93 -8.16
C ALA A 106 -24.81 3.16 -8.94
N GLN A 107 -25.29 4.19 -8.24
CA GLN A 107 -25.75 5.46 -8.83
C GLN A 107 -24.75 6.59 -8.59
N ALA A 108 -23.66 6.35 -7.87
CA ALA A 108 -22.64 7.33 -7.61
C ALA A 108 -21.87 7.66 -8.90
N ALA A 109 -21.39 8.90 -8.97
CA ALA A 109 -20.61 9.42 -10.08
C ALA A 109 -19.69 10.53 -9.57
N SER A 110 -18.44 10.50 -10.03
CA SER A 110 -17.49 11.58 -9.79
C SER A 110 -17.78 12.70 -10.80
N VAL A 111 -17.91 13.92 -10.30
CA VAL A 111 -18.33 15.09 -11.07
C VAL A 111 -17.30 16.19 -10.89
N LEU A 112 -16.76 16.68 -12.00
CA LEU A 112 -15.77 17.76 -12.04
C LEU A 112 -16.17 18.81 -13.07
N ALA A 113 -16.14 20.08 -12.70
CA ALA A 113 -16.32 21.17 -13.65
C ALA A 113 -14.96 21.80 -13.96
N ALA A 114 -14.76 22.23 -15.21
CA ALA A 114 -13.54 22.92 -15.61
C ALA A 114 -13.81 24.06 -16.61
N GLY A 115 -13.07 25.14 -16.49
CA GLY A 115 -13.13 26.30 -17.37
C GLY A 115 -12.01 26.29 -18.40
N ILE A 116 -12.18 25.57 -19.51
CA ILE A 116 -11.10 25.34 -20.49
C ILE A 116 -11.34 26.19 -21.75
N ASN A 117 -10.36 27.00 -22.15
CA ASN A 117 -10.41 27.82 -23.37
C ASN A 117 -11.67 28.71 -23.48
N GLY A 118 -12.15 29.24 -22.36
CA GLY A 118 -13.36 30.09 -22.30
C GLY A 118 -14.68 29.31 -22.41
N GLN A 119 -14.65 27.97 -22.32
CA GLN A 119 -15.82 27.12 -22.24
C GLN A 119 -15.93 26.51 -20.83
N SER A 120 -17.14 26.51 -20.27
CA SER A 120 -17.43 25.73 -19.06
C SER A 120 -17.73 24.29 -19.46
N LEU A 121 -16.97 23.35 -18.92
CA LEU A 121 -17.11 21.92 -19.13
C LEU A 121 -17.54 21.26 -17.82
N LEU A 122 -18.26 20.15 -17.94
CA LEU A 122 -18.63 19.26 -16.85
C LEU A 122 -18.26 17.83 -17.25
N PHE A 123 -17.39 17.19 -16.49
CA PHE A 123 -17.03 15.79 -16.61
C PHE A 123 -17.84 14.98 -15.59
N VAL A 124 -18.41 13.87 -16.04
CA VAL A 124 -19.21 12.97 -15.21
C VAL A 124 -18.74 11.55 -15.47
N ALA A 125 -18.28 10.88 -14.42
CA ALA A 125 -17.77 9.52 -14.44
C ALA A 125 -18.58 8.64 -13.44
N PRO A 126 -19.58 7.88 -13.89
CA PRO A 126 -20.33 6.99 -13.03
C PRO A 126 -19.53 5.77 -12.56
N GLN A 127 -19.82 5.32 -11.34
CA GLN A 127 -19.23 4.14 -10.69
C GLN A 127 -19.72 2.79 -11.27
N ASN A 128 -20.30 2.79 -12.47
CA ASN A 128 -20.88 1.62 -13.12
C ASN A 128 -20.09 1.14 -14.34
N GLY A 129 -18.88 1.68 -14.55
CA GLY A 129 -17.99 1.28 -15.64
C GLY A 129 -18.31 1.87 -17.01
N SER A 130 -19.17 2.89 -17.08
CA SER A 130 -19.55 3.51 -18.37
C SER A 130 -18.51 4.53 -18.89
N GLY A 131 -17.36 4.69 -18.22
CA GLY A 131 -16.33 5.67 -18.53
C GLY A 131 -16.69 7.11 -18.18
N ILE A 132 -16.24 8.08 -18.98
CA ILE A 132 -16.37 9.52 -18.73
C ILE A 132 -17.18 10.20 -19.83
N THR A 133 -18.16 11.03 -19.46
CA THR A 133 -18.80 11.97 -20.39
C THR A 133 -18.49 13.41 -20.02
N SER A 134 -18.03 14.18 -21.00
CA SER A 134 -17.91 15.63 -20.89
C SER A 134 -19.12 16.33 -21.52
N PHE A 135 -19.54 17.43 -20.91
CA PHE A 135 -20.63 18.28 -21.38
C PHE A 135 -20.17 19.72 -21.44
N VAL A 136 -20.55 20.44 -22.50
CA VAL A 136 -20.50 21.90 -22.49
C VAL A 136 -21.62 22.43 -21.62
N VAL A 137 -21.30 23.19 -20.58
CA VAL A 137 -22.29 23.88 -19.75
C VAL A 137 -22.63 25.21 -20.39
N ASN A 138 -23.87 25.36 -20.83
CA ASN A 138 -24.35 26.60 -21.44
C ASN A 138 -24.50 27.69 -20.37
N ALA A 139 -24.50 28.96 -20.80
CA ALA A 139 -24.67 30.11 -19.90
C ALA A 139 -25.98 30.11 -19.07
N ASN A 140 -26.97 29.31 -19.45
CA ASN A 140 -28.22 29.13 -18.70
C ASN A 140 -28.19 27.91 -17.74
N GLY A 141 -27.02 27.28 -17.54
CA GLY A 141 -26.84 26.11 -16.68
C GLY A 141 -27.25 24.77 -17.30
N THR A 142 -27.72 24.74 -18.55
CA THR A 142 -28.12 23.48 -19.22
C THR A 142 -26.93 22.79 -19.88
N LEU A 143 -26.97 21.46 -19.96
CA LEU A 143 -25.94 20.65 -20.63
C LEU A 143 -26.16 20.64 -22.15
N GLY A 144 -25.11 21.02 -22.89
CA GLY A 144 -25.09 21.14 -24.34
C GLY A 144 -24.50 19.93 -25.05
N ALA A 145 -23.52 20.17 -25.93
CA ALA A 145 -22.81 19.10 -26.65
C ALA A 145 -22.13 18.16 -25.65
N ARG A 146 -22.26 16.85 -25.88
CA ARG A 146 -21.59 15.82 -25.09
C ARG A 146 -20.51 15.11 -25.89
N GLN A 147 -19.39 14.79 -25.25
CA GLN A 147 -18.37 13.90 -25.76
C GLN A 147 -18.21 12.76 -24.77
N VAL A 148 -17.99 11.55 -25.28
CA VAL A 148 -17.92 10.38 -24.41
C VAL A 148 -16.61 9.64 -24.63
N ARG A 149 -16.04 9.15 -23.53
CA ARG A 149 -14.97 8.17 -23.48
C ARG A 149 -15.48 6.99 -22.70
N ALA A 150 -15.79 5.93 -23.43
CA ALA A 150 -16.08 4.65 -22.83
C ALA A 150 -14.79 4.06 -22.25
N ASP A 151 -14.99 3.16 -21.31
CA ASP A 151 -13.96 2.27 -20.84
C ASP A 151 -13.44 1.33 -21.94
N THR A 152 -12.18 0.93 -21.84
CA THR A 152 -11.51 0.00 -22.77
C THR A 152 -10.46 -0.81 -22.01
N ASP A 153 -10.10 -2.00 -22.49
CA ASP A 153 -9.09 -2.85 -21.84
C ASP A 153 -7.74 -2.15 -21.53
N ALA A 154 -7.38 -1.10 -22.27
CA ALA A 154 -6.13 -0.35 -22.06
C ALA A 154 -6.29 0.90 -21.18
N ALA A 155 -7.52 1.33 -20.92
CA ALA A 155 -7.81 2.58 -20.23
C ALA A 155 -8.54 2.27 -18.93
N TYR A 156 -7.91 2.61 -17.81
CA TYR A 156 -8.47 2.45 -16.46
C TYR A 156 -9.68 3.37 -16.21
N LEU A 157 -10.85 3.02 -16.75
CA LEU A 157 -12.10 3.78 -16.70
C LEU A 157 -13.31 2.94 -16.28
N ASP A 158 -13.15 1.66 -15.92
CA ASP A 158 -14.14 0.95 -15.13
C ASP A 158 -14.17 1.53 -13.71
N LYS A 159 -15.39 1.75 -13.21
CA LYS A 159 -15.70 2.43 -11.92
C LYS A 159 -14.69 3.52 -11.54
N PRO A 160 -14.61 4.64 -12.28
CA PRO A 160 -13.67 5.71 -11.97
C PRO A 160 -13.98 6.27 -10.60
N SER A 161 -13.05 6.18 -9.66
CA SER A 161 -13.21 6.64 -8.28
C SER A 161 -13.16 8.15 -8.19
N ASP A 162 -12.25 8.78 -8.94
CA ASP A 162 -12.04 10.22 -8.89
C ASP A 162 -11.50 10.79 -10.21
N LEU A 163 -11.62 12.10 -10.37
CA LEU A 163 -11.19 12.87 -11.53
C LEU A 163 -10.39 14.10 -11.07
N THR A 164 -9.36 14.50 -11.82
CA THR A 164 -8.69 15.79 -11.59
C THR A 164 -8.23 16.42 -12.89
N VAL A 165 -8.15 17.76 -12.93
CA VAL A 165 -7.66 18.52 -14.09
C VAL A 165 -6.38 19.26 -13.76
N ILE A 166 -5.39 19.14 -14.64
CA ILE A 166 -4.10 19.85 -14.54
C ILE A 166 -3.89 20.67 -15.81
N GLU A 167 -3.56 21.95 -15.63
CA GLU A 167 -3.29 22.88 -16.73
C GLU A 167 -1.80 23.15 -16.88
N THR A 168 -1.22 22.71 -18.00
CA THR A 168 0.19 22.95 -18.34
C THR A 168 0.31 24.07 -19.39
N ASN A 169 1.54 24.39 -19.80
CA ASN A 169 1.76 25.34 -20.90
C ASN A 169 1.29 24.79 -22.25
N SER A 170 1.26 23.46 -22.45
CA SER A 170 0.83 22.84 -23.71
C SER A 170 -0.68 22.57 -23.79
N GLY A 171 -1.38 22.66 -22.67
CA GLY A 171 -2.84 22.53 -22.57
C GLY A 171 -3.31 21.92 -21.26
N SER A 172 -4.62 21.68 -21.20
CA SER A 172 -5.29 21.11 -20.02
C SER A 172 -5.50 19.61 -20.18
N PHE A 173 -5.27 18.87 -19.11
CA PHE A 173 -5.36 17.40 -19.06
C PHE A 173 -6.32 16.97 -17.96
N LEU A 174 -7.14 15.96 -18.24
CA LEU A 174 -8.02 15.29 -17.29
C LEU A 174 -7.38 13.94 -16.93
N TYR A 175 -7.19 13.69 -15.65
CA TYR A 175 -6.78 12.40 -15.11
C TYR A 175 -7.95 11.75 -14.38
N ALA A 176 -8.04 10.43 -14.47
CA ALA A 176 -9.06 9.62 -13.83
C ALA A 176 -8.41 8.40 -13.19
N GLY A 177 -8.81 8.08 -11.96
CA GLY A 177 -8.37 6.90 -11.23
C GLY A 177 -9.47 5.84 -11.21
N SER A 178 -9.11 4.57 -11.27
CA SER A 178 -10.06 3.45 -11.17
C SER A 178 -9.88 2.68 -9.86
N ALA A 179 -11.00 2.46 -9.17
CA ALA A 179 -11.03 1.61 -7.99
C ALA A 179 -11.02 0.11 -8.34
N SER A 180 -11.58 -0.30 -9.48
CA SER A 180 -11.67 -1.72 -9.87
C SER A 180 -10.54 -2.21 -10.76
N GLU A 181 -9.84 -1.31 -11.45
CA GLU A 181 -8.80 -1.68 -12.40
C GLU A 181 -7.40 -1.28 -11.94
N HIS A 182 -7.29 -0.74 -10.72
CA HIS A 182 -6.00 -0.53 -10.04
C HIS A 182 -5.02 0.32 -10.89
N GLY A 183 -5.51 1.42 -11.44
CA GLY A 183 -4.74 2.27 -12.34
C GLY A 183 -5.38 3.61 -12.63
N LEU A 184 -4.75 4.38 -13.51
CA LEU A 184 -5.13 5.74 -13.87
C LEU A 184 -4.95 6.03 -15.36
N SER A 185 -5.85 6.85 -15.90
CA SER A 185 -5.87 7.27 -17.29
C SER A 185 -5.81 8.79 -17.42
N GLY A 186 -4.97 9.29 -18.32
CA GLY A 186 -4.79 10.70 -18.63
C GLY A 186 -5.21 11.07 -20.04
N TYR A 187 -5.93 12.18 -20.17
CA TYR A 187 -6.50 12.65 -21.43
C TYR A 187 -6.23 14.14 -21.63
N ARG A 188 -5.84 14.53 -22.84
CA ARG A 188 -5.81 15.94 -23.24
C ARG A 188 -7.22 16.44 -23.53
N ILE A 189 -7.56 17.61 -23.00
CA ILE A 189 -8.87 18.25 -23.20
C ILE A 189 -8.84 19.14 -24.43
N GLY A 190 -9.56 18.73 -25.47
CA GLY A 190 -9.77 19.46 -26.71
C GLY A 190 -11.01 20.35 -26.71
N ALA A 191 -11.27 21.00 -27.84
CA ALA A 191 -12.41 21.89 -28.04
C ALA A 191 -13.75 21.17 -27.75
N GLY A 192 -14.65 21.83 -27.02
CA GLY A 192 -15.95 21.27 -26.66
C GLY A 192 -15.88 20.08 -25.71
N GLY A 193 -14.74 19.85 -25.03
CA GLY A 193 -14.55 18.78 -24.05
C GLY A 193 -14.16 17.43 -24.65
N ALA A 194 -13.73 17.37 -25.90
CA ALA A 194 -13.23 16.11 -26.49
C ALA A 194 -11.96 15.65 -25.77
N LEU A 195 -11.91 14.41 -25.31
CA LEU A 195 -10.76 13.87 -24.56
C LEU A 195 -9.85 13.06 -25.49
N SER A 196 -8.57 13.34 -25.63
CA SER A 196 -7.67 12.45 -26.41
C SER A 196 -6.69 11.77 -25.46
N GLU A 197 -6.54 10.45 -25.57
CA GLU A 197 -5.63 9.66 -24.74
C GLU A 197 -4.20 10.21 -24.77
N VAL A 198 -3.56 10.16 -23.60
CA VAL A 198 -2.17 10.59 -23.40
C VAL A 198 -1.37 9.49 -22.71
N VAL A 199 -1.92 8.94 -21.63
CA VAL A 199 -1.21 7.98 -20.77
C VAL A 199 -2.20 7.08 -20.04
N HIS A 200 -1.82 5.82 -19.85
CA HIS A 200 -2.49 4.88 -18.96
C HIS A 200 -1.38 4.25 -18.10
N LEU A 201 -1.53 4.29 -16.78
CA LEU A 201 -0.59 3.69 -15.84
C LEU A 201 -1.36 2.86 -14.81
N GLY A 202 -1.01 1.60 -14.68
CA GLY A 202 -1.51 0.73 -13.62
C GLY A 202 -0.57 -0.46 -13.46
N ARG A 203 -1.10 -1.60 -13.01
CA ARG A 203 -0.37 -2.86 -12.91
C ARG A 203 0.44 -3.18 -14.17
N ASP A 204 -0.20 -3.08 -15.33
CA ASP A 204 0.42 -3.40 -16.62
C ASP A 204 1.53 -2.41 -17.03
N GLN A 205 1.75 -1.36 -16.25
CA GLN A 205 2.87 -0.42 -16.40
C GLN A 205 3.76 -0.37 -15.15
N SER A 206 3.71 -1.40 -14.29
CA SER A 206 4.47 -1.52 -13.04
C SER A 206 4.26 -0.35 -12.08
N LEU A 207 3.07 0.27 -12.11
CA LEU A 207 2.68 1.24 -11.10
C LEU A 207 1.99 0.49 -9.94
N PRO A 208 2.59 0.41 -8.74
CA PRO A 208 2.07 -0.40 -7.63
C PRO A 208 0.98 0.35 -6.85
N VAL A 209 -0.10 0.72 -7.56
CA VAL A 209 -1.31 1.28 -6.96
C VAL A 209 -2.42 0.25 -7.04
N GLN A 210 -3.06 -0.07 -5.92
CA GLN A 210 -4.22 -0.95 -5.91
C GLN A 210 -5.43 -0.21 -5.34
N THR A 211 -6.51 -0.18 -6.12
CA THR A 211 -7.79 0.43 -5.72
C THR A 211 -7.60 1.93 -5.50
N VAL A 212 -7.41 2.68 -6.59
CA VAL A 212 -7.27 4.14 -6.52
C VAL A 212 -8.57 4.71 -5.96
N THR A 213 -8.49 5.51 -4.91
CA THR A 213 -9.67 6.03 -4.18
C THR A 213 -9.84 7.54 -4.33
N ALA A 214 -8.74 8.28 -4.42
CA ALA A 214 -8.77 9.74 -4.54
C ALA A 214 -7.57 10.25 -5.35
N LEU A 215 -7.80 11.33 -6.09
CA LEU A 215 -6.80 12.03 -6.90
C LEU A 215 -6.83 13.51 -6.58
N ASP A 216 -5.66 14.13 -6.45
CA ASP A 216 -5.58 15.58 -6.38
C ASP A 216 -4.32 16.09 -7.07
N SER A 217 -4.33 17.36 -7.47
CA SER A 217 -3.20 17.97 -8.17
C SER A 217 -2.47 18.99 -7.31
N ALA A 218 -1.18 19.13 -7.58
CA ALA A 218 -0.32 20.09 -6.92
C ALA A 218 0.53 20.83 -7.95
N GLU A 219 0.65 22.14 -7.80
CA GLU A 219 1.67 22.94 -8.50
C GLU A 219 2.64 23.51 -7.46
N ILE A 220 3.92 23.16 -7.59
CA ILE A 220 4.97 23.73 -6.73
C ILE A 220 6.16 24.17 -7.57
N ASN A 221 6.59 25.41 -7.36
CA ASN A 221 7.69 26.03 -8.10
C ASN A 221 7.54 25.94 -9.65
N GLY A 222 6.31 25.98 -10.16
CA GLY A 222 6.00 25.88 -11.60
C GLY A 222 6.13 24.47 -12.18
N ARG A 223 6.10 23.44 -11.32
CA ARG A 223 6.05 22.03 -11.71
C ARG A 223 4.73 21.44 -11.23
N ASP A 224 4.13 20.64 -12.10
CA ASP A 224 2.82 20.03 -11.90
C ASP A 224 2.98 18.59 -11.42
N PHE A 225 2.18 18.19 -10.44
CA PHE A 225 2.16 16.86 -9.87
C PHE A 225 0.72 16.35 -9.71
N LEU A 226 0.55 15.06 -9.90
CA LEU A 226 -0.65 14.30 -9.58
C LEU A 226 -0.36 13.45 -8.34
N ILE A 227 -1.17 13.61 -7.30
CA ILE A 227 -1.12 12.86 -6.06
C ILE A 227 -2.21 11.79 -6.11
N VAL A 228 -1.83 10.54 -5.84
CA VAL A 228 -2.70 9.37 -5.98
C VAL A 228 -2.78 8.65 -4.64
N ALA A 229 -3.98 8.58 -4.05
CA ALA A 229 -4.26 7.73 -2.90
C ALA A 229 -4.88 6.41 -3.35
N ALA A 230 -4.39 5.30 -2.79
CA ALA A 230 -4.83 3.96 -3.15
C ALA A 230 -5.03 3.10 -1.90
N SER A 231 -6.25 2.60 -1.71
CA SER A 231 -6.63 1.92 -0.47
C SER A 231 -6.16 0.47 -0.43
N GLY A 232 -6.17 -0.24 -1.56
CA GLY A 232 -5.73 -1.64 -1.62
C GLY A 232 -4.24 -1.80 -1.35
N SER A 233 -3.45 -0.80 -1.74
CA SER A 233 -2.00 -0.76 -1.51
C SER A 233 -1.60 0.11 -0.30
N SER A 234 -2.57 0.68 0.44
CA SER A 234 -2.32 1.60 1.56
C SER A 234 -1.25 2.66 1.25
N SER A 235 -1.33 3.28 0.08
CA SER A 235 -0.23 4.07 -0.45
C SER A 235 -0.63 5.45 -0.97
N LEU A 236 0.34 6.36 -0.93
CA LEU A 236 0.29 7.69 -1.50
C LEU A 236 1.40 7.81 -2.55
N THR A 237 1.04 7.94 -3.82
CA THR A 237 1.98 8.01 -4.94
C THR A 237 2.00 9.41 -5.55
N VAL A 238 3.19 9.96 -5.77
CA VAL A 238 3.39 11.24 -6.47
C VAL A 238 3.87 10.98 -7.88
N LEU A 239 3.14 11.54 -8.85
CA LEU A 239 3.47 11.48 -10.27
C LEU A 239 3.77 12.90 -10.77
N GLU A 240 4.96 13.16 -11.30
CA GLU A 240 5.23 14.39 -12.02
C GLU A 240 4.47 14.40 -13.35
N VAL A 241 3.84 15.52 -13.65
CA VAL A 241 3.12 15.77 -14.90
C VAL A 241 4.01 16.56 -15.83
N ALA A 242 4.42 15.93 -16.94
CA ALA A 242 5.17 16.64 -17.98
C ALA A 242 4.26 17.60 -18.75
N ASP A 243 4.85 18.59 -19.43
CA ASP A 243 4.12 19.60 -20.20
C ASP A 243 3.17 18.99 -21.26
N ASN A 244 3.48 17.80 -21.78
CA ASN A 244 2.63 17.07 -22.74
C ASN A 244 1.54 16.19 -22.09
N GLY A 245 1.42 16.20 -20.76
CA GLY A 245 0.48 15.42 -19.96
C GLY A 245 0.90 13.98 -19.65
N THR A 246 2.11 13.54 -20.01
CA THR A 246 2.61 12.22 -19.58
C THR A 246 3.01 12.24 -18.11
N LEU A 247 2.91 11.09 -17.45
CA LEU A 247 3.16 10.93 -16.03
C LEU A 247 4.46 10.17 -15.76
N ARG A 248 5.16 10.56 -14.70
CA ARG A 248 6.37 9.87 -14.22
C ARG A 248 6.30 9.76 -12.69
N ALA A 249 6.37 8.55 -12.16
CA ALA A 249 6.46 8.38 -10.71
C ALA A 249 7.76 9.02 -10.17
N VAL A 250 7.61 9.80 -9.10
CA VAL A 250 8.71 10.51 -8.44
C VAL A 250 8.86 10.15 -6.98
N ASP A 251 7.76 9.72 -6.36
CA ASP A 251 7.75 9.28 -4.98
C ASP A 251 6.56 8.35 -4.73
N GLN A 252 6.70 7.48 -3.74
CA GLN A 252 5.62 6.68 -3.20
C GLN A 252 5.87 6.41 -1.72
N VAL A 253 4.87 6.68 -0.90
CA VAL A 253 4.87 6.36 0.54
C VAL A 253 3.84 5.28 0.79
N ILE A 254 4.25 4.23 1.50
CA ILE A 254 3.35 3.18 2.00
C ILE A 254 3.13 3.41 3.49
N ASP A 255 1.89 3.21 3.93
CA ASP A 255 1.56 3.27 5.36
C ASP A 255 2.25 2.11 6.10
N ASP A 256 3.04 2.46 7.12
CA ASP A 256 3.84 1.56 7.94
C ASP A 256 3.44 1.63 9.42
N LEU A 257 2.22 2.10 9.71
CA LEU A 257 1.67 2.41 11.04
C LEU A 257 2.26 3.65 11.74
N ASN A 258 3.33 4.28 11.21
CA ASN A 258 3.80 5.59 11.71
C ASN A 258 2.95 6.74 11.14
N THR A 259 2.32 6.48 10.01
CA THR A 259 1.30 7.32 9.40
C THR A 259 -0.10 6.83 9.78
N ARG A 260 -1.13 7.55 9.32
CA ARG A 260 -2.55 7.31 9.64
C ARG A 260 -3.39 7.22 8.37
N PHE A 261 -2.90 6.49 7.38
CA PHE A 261 -3.59 6.34 6.11
C PHE A 261 -3.59 4.91 5.54
N ALA A 262 -3.43 3.87 6.38
CA ALA A 262 -3.75 2.50 5.95
C ALA A 262 -5.13 2.49 5.27
N GLY A 263 -5.27 1.83 4.12
CA GLY A 263 -6.51 1.92 3.34
C GLY A 263 -6.81 3.34 2.84
N ALA A 264 -5.80 4.10 2.41
CA ALA A 264 -5.89 5.51 2.00
C ALA A 264 -7.14 5.78 1.16
N ALA A 265 -8.06 6.58 1.69
CA ALA A 265 -9.40 6.76 1.13
C ALA A 265 -9.78 8.23 0.91
N GLN A 266 -9.17 9.16 1.66
CA GLN A 266 -9.40 10.59 1.55
C GLN A 266 -8.07 11.31 1.31
N LEU A 267 -8.08 12.26 0.38
CA LEU A 267 -6.91 13.02 -0.04
C LEU A 267 -7.31 14.48 -0.28
N GLU A 268 -6.52 15.42 0.24
CA GLU A 268 -6.71 16.85 0.02
C GLU A 268 -5.36 17.55 -0.10
N VAL A 269 -5.20 18.38 -1.14
CA VAL A 269 -4.02 19.21 -1.36
C VAL A 269 -4.36 20.68 -1.13
N VAL A 270 -3.55 21.36 -0.33
CA VAL A 270 -3.71 22.80 -0.07
C VAL A 270 -2.40 23.53 -0.28
N THR A 271 -2.47 24.64 -1.03
CA THR A 271 -1.33 25.52 -1.28
C THR A 271 -1.45 26.80 -0.46
N VAL A 272 -0.40 27.13 0.30
CA VAL A 272 -0.30 28.37 1.10
C VAL A 272 0.98 29.09 0.75
N GLU A 273 0.87 30.27 0.13
CA GLU A 273 2.01 31.12 -0.23
C GLU A 273 3.11 30.38 -1.02
N GLY A 274 2.71 29.46 -1.91
CA GLY A 274 3.60 28.66 -2.76
C GLY A 274 4.06 27.32 -2.16
N HIS A 275 3.78 27.08 -0.88
CA HIS A 275 4.03 25.81 -0.20
C HIS A 275 2.85 24.87 -0.37
N VAL A 276 3.12 23.61 -0.71
CA VAL A 276 2.09 22.60 -0.93
C VAL A 276 2.04 21.63 0.24
N PHE A 277 0.85 21.42 0.77
CA PHE A 277 0.55 20.48 1.83
C PHE A 277 -0.40 19.41 1.32
N VAL A 278 -0.13 18.15 1.69
CA VAL A 278 -0.95 17.00 1.32
C VAL A 278 -1.49 16.38 2.59
N LEU A 279 -2.81 16.30 2.71
CA LEU A 279 -3.48 15.61 3.80
C LEU A 279 -4.09 14.32 3.28
N VAL A 280 -3.87 13.25 4.03
CA VAL A 280 -4.37 11.91 3.67
C VAL A 280 -4.92 11.21 4.90
N ALA A 281 -6.01 10.48 4.72
CA ALA A 281 -6.64 9.67 5.74
C ALA A 281 -7.15 8.36 5.16
N GLY A 282 -7.20 7.33 6.00
CA GLY A 282 -7.67 5.99 5.65
C GLY A 282 -8.45 5.34 6.78
N SER A 283 -8.36 4.02 6.89
CA SER A 283 -8.98 3.21 7.94
C SER A 283 -8.23 3.23 9.27
N ASP A 284 -7.04 3.84 9.37
CA ASP A 284 -6.24 3.91 10.60
C ASP A 284 -6.59 5.10 11.51
N ASP A 285 -7.89 5.40 11.66
CA ASP A 285 -8.46 6.33 12.63
C ASP A 285 -7.62 7.60 12.89
N GLY A 286 -7.38 8.39 11.83
CA GLY A 286 -6.53 9.57 11.91
C GLY A 286 -6.33 10.28 10.58
N VAL A 287 -5.47 11.30 10.60
CA VAL A 287 -5.06 12.08 9.42
C VAL A 287 -3.55 12.30 9.45
N SER A 288 -2.88 12.10 8.31
CA SER A 288 -1.48 12.45 8.12
C SER A 288 -1.33 13.70 7.27
N LEU A 289 -0.34 14.53 7.60
CA LEU A 289 0.00 15.75 6.90
C LEU A 289 1.44 15.65 6.37
N PHE A 290 1.59 15.93 5.08
CA PHE A 290 2.86 16.00 4.38
C PHE A 290 3.08 17.39 3.77
N ARG A 291 4.33 17.74 3.52
CA ARG A 291 4.72 18.82 2.60
C ARG A 291 5.33 18.22 1.34
N LEU A 292 4.92 18.73 0.18
CA LEU A 292 5.51 18.32 -1.10
C LEU A 292 6.72 19.22 -1.39
N THR A 293 7.87 18.62 -1.68
CA THR A 293 9.06 19.35 -2.12
C THR A 293 8.96 19.71 -3.60
N PRO A 294 9.69 20.72 -4.10
CA PRO A 294 9.72 21.03 -5.52
C PRO A 294 10.25 19.91 -6.40
N GLN A 295 10.88 18.88 -5.84
CA GLN A 295 11.34 17.69 -6.55
C GLN A 295 10.26 16.61 -6.67
N GLY A 296 9.14 16.75 -5.95
CA GLY A 296 8.05 15.78 -5.90
C GLY A 296 8.13 14.79 -4.74
N TRP A 297 8.95 15.06 -3.72
CA TRP A 297 9.09 14.19 -2.54
C TRP A 297 8.11 14.60 -1.45
N LEU A 298 7.51 13.65 -0.75
CA LEU A 298 6.65 13.89 0.40
C LEU A 298 7.48 13.88 1.68
N VAL A 299 7.42 14.96 2.43
CA VAL A 299 8.06 15.08 3.75
C VAL A 299 6.97 15.04 4.80
N HIS A 300 7.01 14.04 5.69
CA HIS A 300 6.04 13.95 6.77
C HIS A 300 6.21 15.11 7.73
N VAL A 301 5.09 15.75 8.07
CA VAL A 301 5.06 16.86 9.02
C VAL A 301 4.47 16.39 10.35
N GLN A 302 3.31 15.74 10.29
CA GLN A 302 2.58 15.32 11.48
C GLN A 302 1.48 14.31 11.14
N SER A 303 1.27 13.35 12.05
CA SER A 303 0.05 12.54 12.10
C SER A 303 -0.80 12.94 13.31
N LEU A 304 -2.12 12.93 13.15
CA LEU A 304 -3.10 13.06 14.22
C LEU A 304 -3.91 11.78 14.30
N ALA A 305 -3.81 11.08 15.43
CA ALA A 305 -4.66 9.94 15.75
C ALA A 305 -5.98 10.39 16.38
N ASP A 306 -6.98 9.53 16.28
CA ASP A 306 -8.25 9.70 16.95
C ASP A 306 -8.15 9.77 18.49
N SER A 307 -9.11 10.44 19.12
CA SER A 307 -9.16 10.63 20.57
C SER A 307 -10.55 11.06 21.03
N ASP A 308 -10.85 10.96 22.33
CA ASP A 308 -12.11 11.48 22.92
C ASP A 308 -12.43 12.97 22.59
N ALA A 309 -11.44 13.75 22.15
CA ALA A 309 -11.55 15.17 21.85
C ALA A 309 -11.59 15.51 20.35
N THR A 310 -11.54 14.51 19.47
CA THR A 310 -11.50 14.65 18.01
C THR A 310 -12.37 13.56 17.41
N ALA A 311 -13.22 13.89 16.44
CA ALA A 311 -13.89 12.86 15.66
C ALA A 311 -13.02 12.51 14.44
N LEU A 312 -12.26 11.42 14.50
CA LEU A 312 -11.37 10.92 13.44
C LEU A 312 -11.50 9.40 13.18
N ALA A 313 -12.34 8.67 13.92
CA ALA A 313 -12.52 7.24 13.70
C ALA A 313 -13.19 6.93 12.35
N GLY A 314 -12.46 6.23 11.46
CA GLY A 314 -12.86 5.92 10.09
C GLY A 314 -13.19 7.18 9.29
N VAL A 315 -12.20 8.03 9.03
CA VAL A 315 -12.38 9.30 8.32
C VAL A 315 -13.19 9.10 7.03
N SER A 316 -14.33 9.79 6.93
CA SER A 316 -15.30 9.64 5.84
C SER A 316 -15.27 10.77 4.81
N ALA A 317 -14.74 11.93 5.21
CA ALA A 317 -14.47 13.05 4.32
C ALA A 317 -13.39 13.95 4.92
N LEU A 318 -12.60 14.54 4.04
CA LEU A 318 -11.57 15.51 4.34
C LEU A 318 -11.82 16.76 3.51
N GLY A 319 -11.45 17.94 4.01
CA GLY A 319 -11.48 19.18 3.24
C GLY A 319 -10.54 20.20 3.84
N ALA A 320 -9.68 20.80 3.03
CA ALA A 320 -8.68 21.76 3.49
C ALA A 320 -8.78 23.13 2.81
N GLN A 321 -8.34 24.18 3.50
CA GLN A 321 -8.41 25.53 2.95
C GLN A 321 -7.35 26.48 3.50
N ALA A 322 -6.60 27.08 2.58
CA ALA A 322 -5.74 28.21 2.87
C ALA A 322 -6.51 29.38 3.50
N VAL A 323 -5.97 29.90 4.60
CA VAL A 323 -6.41 31.10 5.29
C VAL A 323 -5.19 31.96 5.62
N THR A 324 -5.40 33.17 6.13
CA THR A 324 -4.27 34.00 6.53
C THR A 324 -3.44 33.29 7.61
N GLY A 325 -2.14 33.13 7.34
CA GLY A 325 -1.18 32.50 8.24
C GLY A 325 -1.35 30.99 8.41
N GLY A 326 -1.87 30.27 7.40
CA GLY A 326 -1.96 28.81 7.43
C GLY A 326 -3.14 28.23 6.65
N PHE A 327 -3.69 27.12 7.13
CA PHE A 327 -4.88 26.51 6.56
C PHE A 327 -5.77 25.87 7.64
N GLU A 328 -7.04 25.71 7.33
CA GLU A 328 -8.02 25.00 8.16
C GLU A 328 -8.33 23.65 7.50
N VAL A 329 -8.54 22.61 8.32
CA VAL A 329 -8.85 21.25 7.89
C VAL A 329 -10.12 20.80 8.59
N LEU A 330 -11.11 20.37 7.82
CA LEU A 330 -12.34 19.80 8.33
C LEU A 330 -12.36 18.31 8.03
N VAL A 331 -12.72 17.52 9.04
CA VAL A 331 -12.78 16.06 8.97
C VAL A 331 -14.12 15.58 9.49
N THR A 332 -14.75 14.63 8.80
CA THR A 332 -15.89 13.87 9.32
C THR A 332 -15.50 12.43 9.54
N ALA A 333 -16.09 11.79 10.55
CA ALA A 333 -15.83 10.41 10.92
C ALA A 333 -17.02 9.50 10.52
N ALA A 334 -16.74 8.27 10.10
CA ALA A 334 -17.75 7.26 9.80
C ALA A 334 -18.13 6.47 11.06
N ASN A 335 -17.15 6.19 11.93
CA ASN A 335 -17.28 5.23 13.01
C ASN A 335 -17.71 5.86 14.33
N GLU A 336 -17.77 7.19 14.39
CA GLU A 336 -18.23 7.93 15.55
C GLU A 336 -18.99 9.22 15.16
N PRO A 337 -19.87 9.74 16.03
CA PRO A 337 -20.63 10.94 15.74
C PRO A 337 -19.80 12.21 15.95
N GLY A 338 -19.46 12.92 14.86
CA GLY A 338 -18.85 14.23 14.97
C GLY A 338 -18.19 14.72 13.70
N ALA A 339 -17.73 15.97 13.75
CA ALA A 339 -16.75 16.51 12.82
C ALA A 339 -15.70 17.30 13.59
N SER A 340 -14.49 17.30 13.08
CA SER A 340 -13.33 17.97 13.66
C SER A 340 -12.88 19.09 12.73
N LEU A 341 -12.81 20.31 13.24
CA LEU A 341 -12.14 21.42 12.55
C LEU A 341 -10.79 21.68 13.22
N PHE A 342 -9.74 21.56 12.45
CA PHE A 342 -8.37 21.85 12.84
C PHE A 342 -7.84 23.09 12.13
N ARG A 343 -6.86 23.74 12.75
CA ARG A 343 -6.06 24.78 12.11
C ARG A 343 -4.59 24.37 12.13
N TYR A 344 -3.95 24.45 10.97
CA TYR A 344 -2.51 24.44 10.84
C TYR A 344 -2.03 25.89 10.72
N ASP A 345 -1.23 26.32 11.69
CA ASP A 345 -0.63 27.64 11.70
C ASP A 345 0.68 27.60 10.92
N PHE A 346 0.76 28.41 9.86
CA PHE A 346 1.93 28.59 9.01
C PHE A 346 2.17 30.09 8.86
N ALA A 347 2.66 30.70 9.93
CA ALA A 347 2.65 32.16 10.11
C ALA A 347 3.84 32.87 9.45
N SER A 348 4.91 32.14 9.13
CA SER A 348 6.16 32.67 8.61
C SER A 348 6.55 32.04 7.27
N PRO A 349 5.66 31.97 6.25
CA PRO A 349 5.99 31.32 4.98
C PRO A 349 7.23 31.93 4.33
N GLY A 350 8.23 31.10 4.04
CA GLY A 350 9.45 31.45 3.34
C GLY A 350 9.36 31.21 1.83
N LEU A 351 10.51 31.33 1.17
CA LEU A 351 10.78 31.02 -0.22
C LEU A 351 10.58 29.52 -0.52
N VAL A 352 9.87 29.23 -1.61
CA VAL A 352 9.88 27.91 -2.25
C VAL A 352 10.76 27.98 -3.50
N ALA A 353 11.86 27.24 -3.52
CA ALA A 353 12.80 27.27 -4.64
C ALA A 353 13.39 25.91 -4.99
N HIS A 354 13.58 25.71 -6.29
CA HIS A 354 14.36 24.62 -6.85
C HIS A 354 15.51 25.17 -7.69
N ALA A 355 16.71 24.61 -7.56
CA ALA A 355 17.82 24.90 -8.46
C ALA A 355 18.38 23.60 -9.04
N ALA A 356 18.45 23.51 -10.37
CA ALA A 356 18.95 22.33 -11.05
C ALA A 356 20.41 21.97 -10.69
N SER A 357 21.22 22.95 -10.28
CA SER A 357 22.58 22.80 -9.72
C SER A 357 23.01 24.13 -9.07
N GLY A 358 24.11 24.14 -8.31
CA GLY A 358 24.69 25.37 -7.76
C GLY A 358 24.23 25.63 -6.32
N GLY A 359 23.67 26.80 -6.01
CA GLY A 359 23.29 27.08 -4.62
C GLY A 359 22.04 27.91 -4.46
N LEU A 360 21.38 27.68 -3.33
CA LEU A 360 20.17 28.36 -2.89
C LEU A 360 20.44 29.05 -1.55
N THR A 361 19.78 30.18 -1.34
CA THR A 361 19.82 30.90 -0.06
C THR A 361 18.41 31.38 0.24
N GLY A 362 17.89 30.93 1.36
CA GLY A 362 16.60 31.33 1.91
C GLY A 362 16.65 32.67 2.65
N GLY A 363 15.60 32.93 3.41
CA GLY A 363 15.32 34.18 4.10
C GLY A 363 15.20 34.04 5.60
N ASP A 364 14.26 34.79 6.18
CA ASP A 364 13.96 34.78 7.63
C ASP A 364 12.61 34.05 7.93
N GLY A 365 12.06 33.32 6.96
CA GLY A 365 10.82 32.57 7.10
C GLY A 365 11.02 31.13 6.65
N ASP A 366 10.05 30.27 6.93
CA ASP A 366 10.08 28.82 6.75
C ASP A 366 10.18 28.46 5.25
N ASP A 367 11.42 28.30 4.78
CA ASP A 367 11.75 28.08 3.38
C ASP A 367 11.60 26.60 2.99
N MET A 368 11.41 26.34 1.70
CA MET A 368 11.43 25.01 1.09
C MET A 368 12.39 25.05 -0.09
N LEU A 369 13.61 24.56 0.12
CA LEU A 369 14.71 24.69 -0.81
C LEU A 369 15.16 23.31 -1.28
N SER A 370 15.32 23.14 -2.58
CA SER A 370 15.66 21.83 -3.14
C SER A 370 16.65 21.90 -4.30
N LEU A 371 17.60 20.96 -4.38
CA LEU A 371 18.61 20.90 -5.45
C LEU A 371 18.32 19.83 -6.51
N GLY A 372 18.81 20.06 -7.72
CA GLY A 372 18.82 19.07 -8.80
C GLY A 372 20.12 18.27 -8.79
N ALA A 373 20.54 17.77 -9.95
CA ALA A 373 21.77 17.00 -10.04
C ALA A 373 23.05 17.85 -9.99
N GLY A 374 24.08 17.30 -9.37
CA GLY A 374 25.41 17.86 -9.22
C GLY A 374 25.58 18.68 -7.94
N ASN A 375 26.82 18.76 -7.48
CA ASN A 375 27.20 19.39 -6.22
C ASN A 375 26.69 20.83 -6.06
N GLY A 376 26.20 21.11 -4.86
CA GLY A 376 25.61 22.39 -4.53
C GLY A 376 25.69 22.80 -3.07
N THR A 377 25.09 23.93 -2.76
CA THR A 377 24.99 24.45 -1.40
C THR A 377 23.63 25.06 -1.14
N ILE A 378 22.94 24.59 -0.12
CA ILE A 378 21.70 25.17 0.37
C ILE A 378 21.99 25.89 1.69
N THR A 379 21.44 27.08 1.85
CA THR A 379 21.45 27.82 3.12
C THR A 379 20.02 28.25 3.39
N GLY A 380 19.39 27.73 4.45
CA GLY A 380 18.04 28.07 4.88
C GLY A 380 17.99 29.52 5.34
N GLY A 381 18.45 29.80 6.55
CA GLY A 381 18.55 31.15 7.06
C GLY A 381 18.01 31.22 8.48
N ALA A 382 16.89 31.90 8.68
CA ALA A 382 16.11 31.77 9.90
C ALA A 382 14.70 31.34 9.55
N GLY A 383 14.03 30.62 10.45
CA GLY A 383 12.76 29.96 10.14
C GLY A 383 12.92 28.44 10.25
N ASP A 384 11.81 27.73 10.23
CA ASP A 384 11.82 26.25 10.25
C ASP A 384 11.87 25.75 8.80
N ASP A 385 13.08 25.55 8.28
CA ASP A 385 13.34 25.33 6.85
C ASP A 385 13.29 23.83 6.48
N ILE A 386 12.84 23.53 5.26
CA ILE A 386 13.00 22.19 4.65
C ILE A 386 14.03 22.28 3.54
N LEU A 387 15.15 21.57 3.72
CA LEU A 387 16.28 21.57 2.81
C LEU A 387 16.45 20.18 2.21
N ALA A 388 16.05 20.02 0.94
CA ALA A 388 16.16 18.77 0.21
C ALA A 388 17.39 18.80 -0.72
N ASP A 389 18.30 17.84 -0.53
CA ASP A 389 19.46 17.68 -1.40
C ASP A 389 19.07 17.21 -2.81
N GLY A 390 20.07 17.17 -3.67
CA GLY A 390 19.97 16.61 -5.00
C GLY A 390 20.81 15.35 -5.14
N THR A 391 21.32 15.09 -6.33
CA THR A 391 22.46 14.17 -6.47
C THR A 391 23.75 14.97 -6.52
N GLY A 392 24.89 14.37 -6.20
CA GLY A 392 26.17 15.02 -6.04
C GLY A 392 26.49 15.30 -4.57
N SER A 393 27.72 15.74 -4.32
CA SER A 393 28.13 16.09 -2.95
C SER A 393 27.65 17.50 -2.59
N ASP A 394 26.61 17.57 -1.78
CA ASP A 394 25.94 18.81 -1.38
C ASP A 394 26.35 19.27 0.03
N ARG A 395 26.16 20.56 0.27
CA ARG A 395 26.35 21.18 1.57
C ARG A 395 25.08 21.90 2.00
N LEU A 396 24.49 21.49 3.10
CA LEU A 396 23.28 22.07 3.66
C LEU A 396 23.62 22.85 4.93
N VAL A 397 23.01 24.02 5.09
CA VAL A 397 23.13 24.88 6.27
C VAL A 397 21.71 25.28 6.67
N GLY A 398 21.24 24.81 7.82
CA GLY A 398 19.88 25.11 8.30
C GLY A 398 19.77 26.57 8.71
N GLY A 399 20.56 26.93 9.72
CA GLY A 399 20.62 28.27 10.27
C GLY A 399 19.92 28.33 11.63
N ALA A 400 18.90 29.19 11.77
CA ALA A 400 18.20 29.38 13.04
C ALA A 400 16.74 28.96 12.93
N GLY A 401 16.37 27.85 13.56
CA GLY A 401 15.02 27.31 13.54
C GLY A 401 15.03 25.85 13.95
N ALA A 402 13.92 25.15 13.72
CA ALA A 402 13.87 23.70 13.68
C ALA A 402 13.86 23.26 12.22
N ASP A 403 15.03 22.90 11.69
CA ASP A 403 15.21 22.64 10.27
C ASP A 403 15.08 21.14 9.95
N THR A 404 14.48 20.80 8.81
CA THR A 404 14.40 19.43 8.30
C THR A 404 15.31 19.25 7.10
N PHE A 405 16.25 18.31 7.21
CA PHE A 405 17.16 17.94 6.14
C PHE A 405 16.67 16.65 5.49
N VAL A 406 16.31 16.72 4.21
CA VAL A 406 15.80 15.59 3.43
C VAL A 406 16.91 15.11 2.50
N LEU A 407 17.39 13.88 2.70
CA LEU A 407 18.56 13.35 2.02
C LEU A 407 18.19 12.24 1.05
N ARG A 408 18.67 12.35 -0.19
CA ARG A 408 18.43 11.40 -1.27
C ARG A 408 19.58 10.42 -1.38
N PRO A 409 19.31 9.14 -1.69
CA PRO A 409 20.36 8.18 -1.91
C PRO A 409 21.00 8.40 -3.28
N ASP A 410 22.33 8.55 -3.32
CA ASP A 410 23.11 8.61 -4.55
C ASP A 410 24.57 8.15 -4.42
N GLY A 411 24.96 7.66 -3.23
CA GLY A 411 26.30 7.20 -2.88
C GLY A 411 27.34 8.32 -2.84
N GLN A 412 26.94 9.59 -2.86
CA GLN A 412 27.82 10.73 -2.67
C GLN A 412 27.76 11.22 -1.23
N ARG A 413 28.82 11.93 -0.84
CA ARG A 413 28.92 12.45 0.52
C ARG A 413 28.33 13.84 0.64
N ASP A 414 27.32 13.98 1.49
CA ASP A 414 26.74 15.26 1.86
C ASP A 414 27.24 15.79 3.20
N VAL A 415 27.10 17.10 3.40
CA VAL A 415 27.52 17.79 4.62
C VAL A 415 26.41 18.69 5.15
N ILE A 416 25.88 18.36 6.33
CA ILE A 416 25.08 19.29 7.12
C ILE A 416 26.01 20.09 8.04
N ALA A 417 25.93 21.41 7.93
CA ALA A 417 26.94 22.33 8.45
C ALA A 417 26.79 22.72 9.92
N ASP A 418 25.58 22.64 10.46
CA ASP A 418 25.17 23.28 11.70
C ASP A 418 23.97 22.58 12.35
N ILE A 419 23.94 21.24 12.33
CA ILE A 419 22.84 20.46 12.90
C ILE A 419 22.72 20.69 14.43
N ASP A 420 21.52 20.97 14.90
CA ASP A 420 21.14 21.02 16.31
C ASP A 420 20.22 19.83 16.67
N PRO A 421 20.71 18.79 17.37
CA PRO A 421 19.91 17.62 17.74
C PRO A 421 18.74 17.90 18.69
N ALA A 422 18.64 19.11 19.26
CA ALA A 422 17.51 19.50 20.08
C ALA A 422 16.34 20.11 19.28
N GLN A 423 16.57 20.48 18.02
CA GLN A 423 15.59 21.21 17.21
C GLN A 423 15.41 20.60 15.82
N ASP A 424 16.48 20.17 15.17
CA ASP A 424 16.48 19.75 13.78
C ASP A 424 16.04 18.30 13.60
N VAL A 425 15.61 18.00 12.38
CA VAL A 425 15.16 16.69 11.95
C VAL A 425 15.97 16.24 10.74
N LEU A 426 16.36 14.97 10.73
CA LEU A 426 17.03 14.32 9.62
C LEU A 426 16.08 13.29 9.00
N ASP A 427 15.57 13.60 7.82
CA ASP A 427 14.74 12.70 7.03
C ASP A 427 15.62 11.89 6.06
N LEU A 428 15.88 10.64 6.47
CA LEU A 428 16.61 9.64 5.68
C LEU A 428 15.68 8.58 5.07
N SER A 429 14.37 8.82 5.09
CA SER A 429 13.38 7.81 4.69
C SER A 429 13.47 7.43 3.21
N GLY A 430 14.13 8.25 2.39
CA GLY A 430 14.46 7.91 1.00
C GLY A 430 15.60 6.91 0.81
N TRP A 431 16.36 6.58 1.85
CA TRP A 431 17.41 5.56 1.78
C TRP A 431 16.77 4.18 1.80
N ALA A 432 16.75 3.53 0.64
CA ALA A 432 16.10 2.23 0.48
C ALA A 432 16.57 1.21 1.53
N PHE A 433 15.63 0.46 2.10
CA PHE A 433 15.85 -0.54 3.15
C PHE A 433 16.36 -0.01 4.50
N LEU A 434 16.35 1.31 4.71
CA LEU A 434 16.58 1.90 6.03
C LEU A 434 15.25 2.02 6.78
N TYR A 435 15.01 1.10 7.72
CA TYR A 435 13.80 1.04 8.56
C TYR A 435 14.10 1.25 10.05
N SER A 436 15.37 1.28 10.45
CA SER A 436 15.80 1.56 11.82
C SER A 436 17.09 2.38 11.88
N ALA A 437 17.15 3.30 12.83
CA ALA A 437 18.36 4.04 13.17
C ALA A 437 19.54 3.11 13.57
N ASP A 438 19.26 1.89 14.04
CA ASP A 438 20.29 0.92 14.42
C ASP A 438 21.06 0.37 13.21
N GLN A 439 20.51 0.48 12.00
CA GLN A 439 21.21 0.12 10.76
C GLN A 439 22.27 1.18 10.38
N ILE A 440 22.23 2.37 10.97
CA ILE A 440 23.15 3.47 10.67
C ILE A 440 24.41 3.34 11.53
N THR A 441 25.55 3.24 10.87
CA THR A 441 26.83 3.31 11.57
C THR A 441 27.16 4.76 11.91
N VAL A 442 27.16 5.10 13.22
CA VAL A 442 27.51 6.44 13.71
C VAL A 442 28.98 6.51 14.15
N GLN A 443 29.77 7.30 13.44
CA GLN A 443 31.14 7.64 13.82
C GLN A 443 31.23 9.06 14.41
N THR A 444 31.27 9.16 15.74
CA THR A 444 31.47 10.44 16.43
C THR A 444 32.82 11.08 16.09
N THR A 445 32.81 12.38 15.85
CA THR A 445 34.02 13.20 15.65
C THR A 445 34.11 14.26 16.74
N SER A 446 35.17 15.08 16.76
CA SER A 446 35.27 16.16 17.75
C SER A 446 34.34 17.34 17.48
N TRP A 447 33.72 17.37 16.29
CA TRP A 447 32.96 18.51 15.75
C TRP A 447 31.57 18.11 15.23
N GLY A 448 31.21 16.83 15.32
CA GLY A 448 29.90 16.29 14.98
C GLY A 448 29.95 14.77 14.85
N ALA A 449 29.42 14.21 13.76
CA ALA A 449 29.45 12.78 13.45
C ALA A 449 29.52 12.53 11.94
N VAL A 450 29.88 11.29 11.56
CA VAL A 450 29.71 10.79 10.19
C VAL A 450 28.82 9.56 10.26
N LEU A 451 27.74 9.57 9.49
CA LEU A 451 26.73 8.51 9.39
C LEU A 451 27.01 7.71 8.12
N ARG A 452 26.84 6.39 8.18
CA ARG A 452 26.99 5.49 7.02
C ARG A 452 25.90 4.42 7.00
N PHE A 453 25.37 4.17 5.82
CA PHE A 453 24.41 3.10 5.54
C PHE A 453 24.49 2.72 4.06
N GLY A 454 24.73 1.44 3.75
CA GLY A 454 25.02 1.02 2.36
C GLY A 454 26.21 1.80 1.78
N ASP A 455 25.98 2.39 0.60
CA ASP A 455 26.95 3.28 -0.09
C ASP A 455 26.86 4.75 0.35
N GLU A 456 25.88 5.11 1.20
CA GLU A 456 25.64 6.49 1.62
C GLU A 456 26.55 6.92 2.77
N GLU A 457 27.09 8.15 2.69
CA GLU A 457 27.88 8.77 3.76
C GLU A 457 27.42 10.21 4.02
N LEU A 458 26.95 10.50 5.24
CA LEU A 458 26.51 11.84 5.63
C LEU A 458 27.42 12.43 6.72
N GLU A 459 27.98 13.61 6.49
CA GLU A 459 28.72 14.37 7.50
C GLU A 459 27.80 15.34 8.25
N LEU A 460 27.70 15.16 9.56
CA LEU A 460 27.01 16.09 10.45
C LEU A 460 28.02 16.94 11.21
N ARG A 461 27.87 18.26 11.16
CA ARG A 461 28.63 19.21 11.99
C ARG A 461 27.70 19.83 13.03
N GLY A 462 28.01 19.64 14.31
CA GLY A 462 27.18 20.20 15.38
C GLY A 462 27.18 21.73 15.34
N HIS A 463 26.01 22.33 15.54
CA HIS A 463 25.80 23.78 15.52
C HIS A 463 26.73 24.53 16.51
N ASP A 464 27.12 23.89 17.61
CA ASP A 464 28.01 24.43 18.65
C ASP A 464 29.49 24.01 18.49
N GLY A 465 29.80 23.29 17.40
CA GLY A 465 31.12 22.77 17.06
C GLY A 465 31.58 21.58 17.92
N ARG A 466 30.67 20.88 18.61
CA ARG A 466 30.96 19.68 19.40
C ARG A 466 30.60 18.39 18.67
N GLY A 467 31.15 17.27 19.16
CA GLY A 467 30.84 15.92 18.69
C GLY A 467 29.39 15.51 18.98
N LEU A 468 28.83 14.69 18.09
CA LEU A 468 27.52 14.06 18.22
C LEU A 468 27.71 12.56 18.45
N ASP A 469 27.16 12.04 19.54
CA ASP A 469 27.13 10.60 19.79
C ASP A 469 25.90 9.94 19.16
N ALA A 470 25.85 8.61 19.18
CA ALA A 470 24.73 7.86 18.60
C ALA A 470 23.37 8.23 19.22
N GLY A 471 23.33 8.62 20.50
CA GLY A 471 22.10 9.04 21.16
C GLY A 471 21.61 10.42 20.69
N ALA A 472 22.53 11.34 20.39
CA ALA A 472 22.19 12.62 19.77
C ALA A 472 21.75 12.44 18.31
N VAL A 473 22.37 11.51 17.56
CA VAL A 473 21.95 11.19 16.19
C VAL A 473 20.57 10.53 16.17
N ALA A 474 20.28 9.62 17.10
CA ALA A 474 18.97 9.00 17.20
C ALA A 474 17.84 10.00 17.51
N GLN A 475 18.14 11.15 18.15
CA GLN A 475 17.16 12.22 18.40
C GLN A 475 16.80 13.02 17.15
N LEU A 476 17.68 13.05 16.15
CA LEU A 476 17.43 13.71 14.86
C LEU A 476 16.50 12.91 13.96
N LEU A 477 16.42 11.58 14.16
CA LEU A 477 15.73 10.68 13.26
C LEU A 477 14.27 10.51 13.72
N PRO A 478 13.28 10.95 12.92
CA PRO A 478 11.89 10.56 13.16
C PRO A 478 11.70 9.07 12.82
N PRO A 479 10.55 8.46 13.15
CA PRO A 479 10.16 7.19 12.55
C PRO A 479 10.31 7.29 11.02
N LEU A 480 11.03 6.33 10.43
CA LEU A 480 11.37 6.38 9.02
C LEU A 480 10.17 5.93 8.20
N LEU A 481 9.70 6.79 7.30
CA LEU A 481 8.63 6.46 6.38
C LEU A 481 9.08 5.38 5.41
N SER A 482 8.13 4.55 4.97
CA SER A 482 8.37 3.55 3.92
C SER A 482 8.25 4.19 2.53
N HIS A 483 9.32 4.84 2.07
CA HIS A 483 9.41 5.30 0.68
C HIS A 483 9.79 4.16 -0.27
N VAL A 484 9.09 4.07 -1.40
CA VAL A 484 9.35 3.08 -2.45
C VAL A 484 9.70 3.79 -3.76
N ARG A 485 10.79 3.33 -4.37
CA ARG A 485 11.19 3.81 -5.69
C ARG A 485 10.39 3.09 -6.78
N VAL A 486 9.50 3.82 -7.44
CA VAL A 486 8.71 3.30 -8.55
C VAL A 486 9.40 3.56 -9.89
N VAL A 487 9.54 2.51 -10.70
CA VAL A 487 9.97 2.60 -12.10
C VAL A 487 8.85 2.08 -12.99
N THR A 488 8.18 2.99 -13.69
CA THR A 488 7.07 2.64 -14.59
C THR A 488 7.58 2.18 -15.96
N GLY A 489 6.97 1.14 -16.51
CA GLY A 489 7.25 0.57 -17.83
C GLY A 489 6.31 -0.59 -18.11
N PRO A 490 6.11 -1.05 -19.36
CA PRO A 490 5.21 -2.15 -19.64
C PRO A 490 5.57 -3.34 -18.73
N LEU A 491 4.55 -3.92 -18.10
CA LEU A 491 4.68 -5.18 -17.39
C LEU A 491 5.16 -6.18 -18.43
N LEU A 492 6.40 -6.60 -18.30
CA LEU A 492 6.99 -7.57 -19.20
C LEU A 492 6.38 -8.93 -18.84
N VAL A 493 5.27 -9.26 -19.50
CA VAL A 493 4.66 -10.60 -19.49
C VAL A 493 5.03 -11.26 -20.81
N ALA A 494 5.77 -12.36 -20.78
CA ALA A 494 6.16 -13.08 -21.98
C ALA A 494 4.91 -13.48 -22.81
N ALA A 495 4.98 -13.34 -24.15
CA ALA A 495 3.82 -13.56 -25.02
C ALA A 495 3.45 -15.04 -25.15
N ALA A 496 2.16 -15.37 -24.97
CA ALA A 496 1.60 -16.70 -25.13
C ALA A 496 1.69 -17.21 -26.59
N GLU A 497 2.53 -18.21 -26.86
CA GLU A 497 2.46 -18.97 -28.11
C GLU A 497 1.29 -19.97 -28.09
N VAL A 498 0.61 -20.08 -29.23
CA VAL A 498 -0.63 -20.83 -29.46
C VAL A 498 -0.44 -22.34 -29.25
N ASP A 499 -1.00 -22.86 -28.16
CA ASP A 499 -1.08 -24.30 -27.90
C ASP A 499 -2.17 -24.98 -28.74
N PRO A 500 -1.86 -26.02 -29.54
CA PRO A 500 -2.88 -26.93 -30.03
C PRO A 500 -3.33 -27.90 -28.93
N ASP A 501 -4.47 -27.59 -28.30
CA ASP A 501 -5.35 -28.46 -27.50
C ASP A 501 -4.80 -29.88 -27.16
N PRO A 502 -4.37 -30.14 -25.91
CA PRO A 502 -3.81 -31.43 -25.52
C PRO A 502 -4.84 -32.57 -25.44
N PHE A 503 -6.13 -32.32 -25.69
CA PHE A 503 -7.15 -33.37 -25.79
C PHE A 503 -7.95 -33.32 -27.09
N PRO A 504 -7.47 -33.94 -28.19
CA PRO A 504 -8.35 -34.21 -29.31
C PRO A 504 -9.46 -35.18 -28.85
N ASP A 505 -10.71 -34.74 -29.03
CA ASP A 505 -11.93 -35.49 -28.73
C ASP A 505 -12.15 -36.65 -29.74
N THR A 506 -11.17 -37.55 -29.91
CA THR A 506 -11.32 -38.84 -30.61
C THR A 506 -10.28 -39.87 -30.14
N VAL A 507 -10.76 -40.99 -29.59
CA VAL A 507 -9.97 -42.21 -29.39
C VAL A 507 -9.85 -42.98 -30.72
N PRO A 508 -8.64 -43.31 -31.23
CA PRO A 508 -8.47 -44.43 -32.15
C PRO A 508 -8.30 -45.72 -31.32
N GLY A 509 -9.25 -46.65 -31.47
CA GLY A 509 -9.36 -47.87 -30.67
C GLY A 509 -8.08 -48.70 -30.57
N SER A 510 -7.90 -49.35 -29.41
CA SER A 510 -6.84 -50.34 -29.19
C SER A 510 -6.88 -51.46 -30.23
N PRO A 511 -5.70 -51.94 -30.67
CA PRO A 511 -5.51 -53.33 -30.99
C PRO A 511 -4.50 -53.99 -30.04
N ALA A 512 -4.80 -55.24 -29.71
CA ALA A 512 -4.05 -56.08 -28.77
C ALA A 512 -2.57 -56.29 -29.13
N LEU A 513 -1.74 -56.40 -28.10
CA LEU A 513 -0.32 -56.79 -28.19
C LEU A 513 -0.14 -58.23 -28.67
N PRO A 514 0.96 -58.53 -29.40
CA PRO A 514 1.66 -59.80 -29.26
C PRO A 514 3.18 -59.67 -29.01
N VAL A 515 3.60 -60.22 -27.85
CA VAL A 515 4.74 -61.09 -27.45
C VAL A 515 6.01 -61.28 -28.37
N PRO A 516 7.19 -61.76 -27.88
CA PRO A 516 8.39 -60.97 -27.54
C PRO A 516 9.72 -61.45 -28.22
N ALA A 517 10.80 -60.69 -27.95
CA ALA A 517 12.25 -61.01 -27.87
C ALA A 517 13.04 -61.57 -29.09
N LEU A 518 14.22 -60.98 -29.35
CA LEU A 518 15.54 -61.67 -29.41
C LEU A 518 16.72 -60.64 -29.29
N PRO A 519 17.91 -61.06 -28.80
CA PRO A 519 18.99 -60.19 -28.30
C PRO A 519 20.25 -60.15 -29.22
N VAL A 520 21.34 -59.50 -28.74
CA VAL A 520 22.78 -59.91 -28.80
C VAL A 520 23.77 -58.73 -29.05
N ASN A 521 24.33 -58.21 -27.95
CA ASN A 521 25.75 -58.09 -27.57
C ASN A 521 26.86 -58.20 -28.64
N VAL A 522 27.83 -57.24 -28.74
CA VAL A 522 29.30 -57.45 -28.53
C VAL A 522 30.12 -56.13 -28.41
N ASP A 523 30.99 -56.11 -27.39
CA ASP A 523 32.14 -55.27 -26.96
C ASP A 523 33.37 -55.29 -27.94
N PRO A 524 34.62 -54.74 -27.72
CA PRO A 524 35.21 -53.59 -26.95
C PRO A 524 36.24 -52.69 -27.75
N ASP A 525 36.75 -51.62 -27.09
CA ASP A 525 37.94 -50.70 -27.20
C ASP A 525 39.22 -51.17 -28.03
N PRO A 526 40.27 -50.37 -28.49
CA PRO A 526 40.92 -49.17 -27.88
C PRO A 526 41.66 -48.06 -28.73
N THR A 527 41.72 -46.82 -28.18
CA THR A 527 42.71 -45.68 -28.24
C THR A 527 43.31 -45.15 -29.59
N PRO A 528 43.57 -43.81 -29.73
CA PRO A 528 44.87 -43.20 -29.36
C PRO A 528 44.85 -41.72 -28.87
N VAL A 529 45.90 -41.29 -28.14
CA VAL A 529 46.23 -39.88 -27.78
C VAL A 529 47.53 -39.43 -28.47
N PRO A 530 47.58 -38.20 -29.01
CA PRO A 530 48.73 -37.31 -28.81
C PRO A 530 48.35 -35.85 -28.43
N ASP A 531 49.27 -35.20 -27.71
CA ASP A 531 49.18 -34.01 -26.81
C ASP A 531 49.43 -32.64 -27.54
N PRO A 532 49.45 -31.44 -26.88
CA PRO A 532 48.33 -30.51 -26.62
C PRO A 532 48.53 -29.03 -27.10
N GLU A 533 47.44 -28.22 -27.15
CA GLU A 533 47.29 -26.75 -26.88
C GLU A 533 46.20 -26.08 -27.75
N PRO A 534 45.51 -24.99 -27.31
CA PRO A 534 45.42 -24.40 -25.96
C PRO A 534 43.98 -24.49 -25.39
N GLN A 535 43.85 -24.61 -24.07
CA GLN A 535 42.56 -24.36 -23.44
C GLN A 535 42.26 -22.84 -23.43
N PRO A 536 41.05 -22.40 -23.79
CA PRO A 536 40.52 -21.17 -23.25
C PRO A 536 40.32 -21.39 -21.75
N ASP A 537 41.03 -20.60 -20.96
CA ASP A 537 40.75 -20.41 -19.54
C ASP A 537 39.35 -19.80 -19.42
N THR A 538 38.36 -20.60 -19.04
CA THR A 538 37.00 -20.14 -18.70
C THR A 538 36.67 -20.45 -17.24
N THR A 539 37.66 -20.72 -16.41
CA THR A 539 37.46 -20.64 -14.96
C THR A 539 37.76 -19.21 -14.54
N PRO A 540 36.76 -18.38 -14.18
CA PRO A 540 37.08 -17.20 -13.40
C PRO A 540 37.80 -17.69 -12.14
N LYS A 541 39.05 -17.26 -11.97
CA LYS A 541 39.66 -17.22 -10.65
C LYS A 541 38.71 -16.42 -9.76
N PRO A 542 38.37 -16.89 -8.53
CA PRO A 542 37.54 -16.11 -7.61
C PRO A 542 38.19 -14.73 -7.45
N GLN A 543 37.51 -13.71 -7.95
CA GLN A 543 37.93 -12.33 -7.77
C GLN A 543 37.45 -11.93 -6.37
N ALA A 544 38.37 -11.52 -5.52
CA ALA A 544 38.03 -10.94 -4.23
C ALA A 544 37.46 -9.53 -4.49
N GLY A 545 36.15 -9.44 -4.64
CA GLY A 545 35.36 -8.23 -4.89
C GLY A 545 34.04 -8.58 -5.58
N GLY A 546 32.96 -7.89 -5.23
CA GLY A 546 31.64 -8.09 -5.85
C GLY A 546 31.67 -7.89 -7.36
N THR A 547 30.91 -8.71 -8.08
CA THR A 547 30.88 -8.78 -9.55
C THR A 547 29.46 -8.62 -10.09
N MET A 548 29.32 -7.95 -11.25
CA MET A 548 28.09 -7.94 -12.01
C MET A 548 28.18 -9.03 -13.09
N VAL A 549 27.23 -9.97 -13.08
CA VAL A 549 27.14 -11.10 -14.01
C VAL A 549 25.79 -11.05 -14.71
N GLU A 550 25.78 -11.06 -16.03
CA GLU A 550 24.55 -10.93 -16.83
C GLU A 550 24.51 -11.99 -17.93
N GLY A 551 23.36 -12.65 -18.04
CA GLY A 551 23.03 -13.64 -19.06
C GLY A 551 22.50 -13.05 -20.36
N SER A 552 22.02 -13.95 -21.21
CA SER A 552 21.40 -13.75 -22.50
C SER A 552 19.94 -14.19 -22.43
N ASP A 553 19.21 -14.11 -23.54
CA ASP A 553 17.80 -14.56 -23.59
C ASP A 553 17.71 -16.08 -23.89
N SER A 554 18.62 -16.88 -23.36
CA SER A 554 18.76 -18.32 -23.60
C SER A 554 19.33 -18.98 -22.35
N ASP A 555 19.05 -20.28 -22.15
CA ASP A 555 19.53 -21.04 -20.99
C ASP A 555 21.02 -20.82 -20.69
N ASP A 556 21.28 -20.09 -19.61
CA ASP A 556 22.59 -19.67 -19.17
C ASP A 556 23.03 -20.38 -17.89
N THR A 557 24.34 -20.31 -17.62
CA THR A 557 24.90 -20.75 -16.34
C THR A 557 25.77 -19.64 -15.80
N LEU A 558 25.28 -18.97 -14.77
CA LEU A 558 25.90 -17.82 -14.15
C LEU A 558 26.46 -18.22 -12.77
N THR A 559 27.64 -17.72 -12.43
CA THR A 559 28.28 -18.04 -11.15
C THR A 559 29.02 -16.81 -10.63
N GLY A 560 28.67 -16.42 -9.40
CA GLY A 560 29.25 -15.33 -8.64
C GLY A 560 30.61 -15.68 -8.06
N GLY A 561 31.14 -14.73 -7.29
CA GLY A 561 32.42 -14.76 -6.63
C GLY A 561 32.30 -15.13 -5.15
N SER A 562 32.93 -14.32 -4.31
CA SER A 562 33.01 -14.53 -2.85
C SER A 562 32.69 -13.26 -2.07
N GLY A 563 32.06 -12.31 -2.73
CA GLY A 563 31.56 -11.08 -2.13
C GLY A 563 30.37 -10.59 -2.95
N ALA A 564 29.57 -9.69 -2.39
CA ALA A 564 28.28 -9.25 -2.92
C ALA A 564 28.23 -9.05 -4.45
N ASP A 565 27.52 -9.93 -5.14
CA ASP A 565 27.36 -9.96 -6.59
C ASP A 565 25.99 -9.44 -7.02
N ILE A 566 25.90 -8.97 -8.27
CA ILE A 566 24.63 -8.67 -8.94
C ILE A 566 24.52 -9.62 -10.13
N MET A 567 23.48 -10.46 -10.15
CA MET A 567 23.27 -11.46 -11.19
C MET A 567 21.94 -11.25 -11.90
N LEU A 568 21.95 -11.26 -13.24
CA LEU A 568 20.75 -11.11 -14.08
C LEU A 568 20.68 -12.27 -15.07
N GLY A 569 19.69 -13.16 -14.95
CA GLY A 569 19.44 -14.29 -15.87
C GLY A 569 18.90 -13.81 -17.22
N ARG A 570 17.76 -13.10 -17.17
CA ARG A 570 16.92 -12.65 -18.30
C ARG A 570 15.96 -13.77 -18.74
N ASP A 571 15.70 -13.93 -20.03
CA ASP A 571 14.84 -15.02 -20.51
C ASP A 571 15.68 -16.31 -20.66
N GLY A 572 15.11 -17.50 -20.44
CA GLY A 572 15.84 -18.77 -20.56
C GLY A 572 15.63 -19.67 -19.34
N HIS A 573 16.01 -20.94 -19.41
CA HIS A 573 16.06 -21.80 -18.23
C HIS A 573 17.46 -21.74 -17.62
N ASP A 574 17.65 -20.82 -16.69
CA ASP A 574 18.96 -20.43 -16.20
C ASP A 574 19.37 -21.17 -14.94
N LEU A 575 20.68 -21.33 -14.79
CA LEU A 575 21.33 -21.83 -13.58
C LEU A 575 22.17 -20.71 -12.95
N LEU A 576 21.70 -20.12 -11.85
CA LEU A 576 22.38 -19.01 -11.16
C LEU A 576 22.92 -19.46 -9.80
N ARG A 577 24.14 -19.03 -9.47
CA ARG A 577 24.81 -19.35 -8.19
C ARG A 577 25.57 -18.14 -7.65
N GLY A 578 25.13 -17.56 -6.54
CA GLY A 578 25.82 -16.44 -5.87
C GLY A 578 27.15 -16.88 -5.23
N ASN A 579 27.10 -18.01 -4.52
CA ASN A 579 28.15 -18.65 -3.72
C ASN A 579 28.39 -18.01 -2.36
N ALA A 580 29.11 -16.90 -2.25
CA ALA A 580 29.37 -16.30 -0.96
C ALA A 580 29.38 -14.79 -1.08
N GLY A 581 28.86 -14.10 -0.08
CA GLY A 581 28.57 -12.68 -0.16
C GLY A 581 27.07 -12.44 -0.13
N ASN A 582 26.67 -11.19 0.07
CA ASN A 582 25.26 -10.81 0.06
C ASN A 582 24.89 -10.43 -1.37
N ASP A 583 24.27 -11.35 -2.08
CA ASP A 583 24.09 -11.29 -3.52
C ASP A 583 22.68 -10.75 -3.88
N ASN A 584 22.57 -10.11 -5.04
CA ASN A 584 21.30 -9.66 -5.60
C ASN A 584 21.08 -10.36 -6.94
N ILE A 585 20.14 -11.30 -6.97
CA ILE A 585 19.95 -12.23 -8.08
C ILE A 585 18.54 -12.05 -8.65
N ALA A 586 18.44 -11.74 -9.94
CA ALA A 586 17.18 -11.74 -10.67
C ALA A 586 17.26 -12.76 -11.81
N ALA A 587 16.58 -13.91 -11.66
CA ALA A 587 16.55 -14.96 -12.68
C ALA A 587 15.72 -14.50 -13.89
N SER A 588 14.58 -13.88 -13.62
CA SER A 588 13.69 -13.15 -14.55
C SER A 588 12.67 -14.00 -15.29
N GLY A 589 13.02 -14.72 -16.36
CA GLY A 589 12.01 -15.36 -17.20
C GLY A 589 12.40 -16.75 -17.65
N GLY A 590 11.57 -17.74 -17.37
CA GLY A 590 11.82 -19.15 -17.64
C GLY A 590 11.74 -19.94 -16.34
N ASN A 591 11.99 -21.24 -16.42
CA ASN A 591 12.05 -22.07 -15.21
C ASN A 591 13.50 -22.16 -14.77
N ASP A 592 13.86 -21.35 -13.79
CA ASP A 592 15.21 -21.11 -13.36
C ASP A 592 15.56 -21.93 -12.12
N ALA A 593 16.85 -22.14 -11.92
CA ALA A 593 17.38 -22.77 -10.73
C ALA A 593 18.44 -21.86 -10.10
N VAL A 594 18.12 -21.31 -8.93
CA VAL A 594 18.90 -20.27 -8.26
C VAL A 594 19.38 -20.75 -6.90
N TRP A 595 20.67 -20.54 -6.63
CA TRP A 595 21.29 -20.73 -5.32
C TRP A 595 21.93 -19.42 -4.87
N GLY A 596 21.51 -18.89 -3.73
CA GLY A 596 22.14 -17.75 -3.07
C GLY A 596 23.54 -18.11 -2.58
N GLY A 597 23.60 -18.93 -1.54
CA GLY A 597 24.85 -19.44 -0.99
C GLY A 597 25.08 -18.94 0.44
N ASP A 598 26.32 -18.60 0.79
CA ASP A 598 26.64 -18.02 2.09
C ASP A 598 26.40 -16.49 2.04
N GLY A 599 25.46 -15.93 2.79
CA GLY A 599 25.23 -14.49 2.73
C GLY A 599 23.91 -14.01 3.28
N HIS A 600 23.52 -12.81 2.88
CA HIS A 600 22.15 -12.32 3.04
C HIS A 600 21.71 -11.91 1.66
N ASP A 601 21.07 -12.83 0.97
CA ASP A 601 20.81 -12.76 -0.46
C ASP A 601 19.42 -12.20 -0.74
N ASN A 602 19.30 -11.48 -1.85
CA ASN A 602 18.02 -11.00 -2.37
C ASN A 602 17.78 -11.65 -3.73
N ILE A 603 16.81 -12.54 -3.81
CA ILE A 603 16.60 -13.42 -4.97
C ILE A 603 15.17 -13.26 -5.50
N GLY A 604 15.05 -13.02 -6.80
CA GLY A 604 13.77 -13.07 -7.53
C GLY A 604 13.81 -14.09 -8.67
N GLY A 605 12.85 -15.01 -8.69
CA GLY A 605 12.63 -15.99 -9.77
C GLY A 605 12.06 -15.31 -11.02
N GLY A 606 10.93 -14.62 -10.88
CA GLY A 606 10.36 -13.79 -11.93
C GLY A 606 9.15 -14.43 -12.58
N THR A 607 9.25 -15.02 -13.77
CA THR A 607 8.15 -15.73 -14.43
C THR A 607 8.58 -17.12 -14.83
N GLY A 608 7.78 -18.14 -14.56
CA GLY A 608 8.07 -19.53 -14.83
C GLY A 608 7.96 -20.34 -13.55
N ASN A 609 8.31 -21.62 -13.60
CA ASN A 609 8.30 -22.45 -12.39
C ASN A 609 9.74 -22.57 -11.89
N ASP A 610 10.09 -21.74 -10.93
CA ASP A 610 11.45 -21.55 -10.47
C ASP A 610 11.78 -22.43 -9.28
N THR A 611 13.07 -22.75 -9.13
CA THR A 611 13.62 -23.39 -7.94
C THR A 611 14.63 -22.46 -7.30
N ILE A 612 14.31 -21.92 -6.13
CA ILE A 612 15.11 -20.92 -5.42
C ILE A 612 15.57 -21.51 -4.10
N LYS A 613 16.87 -21.38 -3.79
CA LYS A 613 17.44 -21.74 -2.49
C LYS A 613 18.30 -20.58 -1.96
N GLY A 614 17.93 -20.01 -0.82
CA GLY A 614 18.70 -18.98 -0.13
C GLY A 614 20.01 -19.52 0.42
N GLN A 615 19.90 -20.61 1.20
CA GLN A 615 20.98 -21.34 1.89
C GLN A 615 21.41 -20.70 3.21
N ASP A 616 22.65 -20.26 3.37
CA ASP A 616 23.16 -19.84 4.68
C ASP A 616 22.99 -18.32 4.85
N GLY A 617 22.20 -17.92 5.84
CA GLY A 617 22.00 -16.56 6.33
C GLY A 617 20.60 -16.02 6.04
N ASN A 618 20.33 -14.80 6.49
CA ASN A 618 19.01 -14.17 6.40
C ASN A 618 18.71 -13.67 4.97
N ASP A 619 17.90 -14.41 4.24
CA ASP A 619 17.64 -14.18 2.83
C ASP A 619 16.26 -13.55 2.57
N THR A 620 16.12 -12.89 1.42
CA THR A 620 14.86 -12.36 0.91
C THR A 620 14.58 -12.97 -0.46
N LEU A 621 13.51 -13.77 -0.56
CA LEU A 621 13.21 -14.63 -1.69
C LEU A 621 11.83 -14.34 -2.27
N GLY A 622 11.73 -14.22 -3.59
CA GLY A 622 10.47 -14.09 -4.31
C GLY A 622 10.40 -15.04 -5.50
N GLY A 623 9.39 -15.92 -5.54
CA GLY A 623 9.14 -16.82 -6.67
C GLY A 623 8.73 -16.05 -7.92
N GLY A 624 7.64 -15.30 -7.81
CA GLY A 624 7.12 -14.49 -8.92
C GLY A 624 5.86 -15.12 -9.50
N GLN A 625 5.74 -15.22 -10.82
CA GLN A 625 4.61 -15.88 -11.47
C GLN A 625 4.96 -17.32 -11.84
N GLY A 626 4.09 -18.26 -11.53
CA GLY A 626 4.26 -19.67 -11.87
C GLY A 626 4.31 -20.48 -10.59
N ASN A 627 4.45 -21.80 -10.73
CA ASN A 627 4.46 -22.68 -9.56
C ASN A 627 5.90 -22.90 -9.12
N ASP A 628 6.30 -22.21 -8.06
CA ASP A 628 7.67 -22.08 -7.62
C ASP A 628 7.99 -23.01 -6.44
N GLU A 629 9.27 -23.39 -6.32
CA GLU A 629 9.84 -24.12 -5.19
C GLU A 629 10.89 -23.24 -4.52
N ILE A 630 10.63 -22.80 -3.29
CA ILE A 630 11.49 -21.88 -2.53
C ILE A 630 11.94 -22.54 -1.23
N GLU A 631 13.25 -22.52 -0.96
CA GLU A 631 13.87 -22.93 0.30
C GLU A 631 14.68 -21.76 0.88
N GLY A 632 14.32 -21.28 2.07
CA GLY A 632 15.04 -20.24 2.81
C GLY A 632 16.43 -20.71 3.20
N GLY A 633 16.49 -21.66 4.15
CA GLY A 633 17.72 -22.31 4.59
C GLY A 633 18.03 -22.01 6.06
N ASP A 634 19.29 -21.78 6.41
CA ASP A 634 19.70 -21.42 7.77
C ASP A 634 19.63 -19.89 7.93
N GLY A 635 18.68 -19.30 8.64
CA GLY A 635 18.57 -17.85 8.60
C GLY A 635 17.43 -17.26 9.41
N LYS A 636 17.11 -16.02 9.11
CA LYS A 636 15.77 -15.47 9.38
C LYS A 636 15.32 -14.93 8.06
N ASP A 637 14.52 -15.71 7.37
CA ASP A 637 14.27 -15.54 5.96
C ASP A 637 12.91 -14.88 5.72
N VAL A 638 12.82 -14.19 4.59
CA VAL A 638 11.57 -13.60 4.12
C VAL A 638 11.30 -14.17 2.74
N ALA A 639 10.24 -14.95 2.58
CA ALA A 639 9.91 -15.60 1.31
C ALA A 639 8.47 -15.34 0.88
N SER A 640 8.27 -15.12 -0.43
CA SER A 640 6.95 -15.03 -1.05
C SER A 640 6.89 -15.86 -2.33
N GLY A 641 5.88 -16.71 -2.46
CA GLY A 641 5.62 -17.50 -3.67
C GLY A 641 5.17 -16.58 -4.82
N GLY A 642 4.06 -15.89 -4.62
CA GLY A 642 3.50 -14.96 -5.59
C GLY A 642 2.25 -15.57 -6.24
N PRO A 643 1.96 -15.28 -7.52
CA PRO A 643 0.89 -15.99 -8.22
C PRO A 643 1.31 -17.37 -8.75
N GLY A 644 0.68 -18.43 -8.23
CA GLY A 644 0.92 -19.81 -8.63
C GLY A 644 0.55 -20.79 -7.52
N ASP A 645 0.60 -22.10 -7.80
CA ASP A 645 0.54 -23.09 -6.72
C ASP A 645 1.99 -23.37 -6.25
N ASP A 646 2.40 -22.75 -5.15
CA ASP A 646 3.81 -22.69 -4.73
C ASP A 646 4.15 -23.66 -3.60
N LEU A 647 5.43 -24.03 -3.50
CA LEU A 647 6.02 -24.78 -2.41
C LEU A 647 7.10 -23.93 -1.74
N ILE A 648 6.92 -23.60 -0.46
CA ILE A 648 7.84 -22.78 0.32
C ILE A 648 8.27 -23.53 1.58
N GLU A 649 9.57 -23.61 1.82
CA GLU A 649 10.19 -24.16 3.03
C GLU A 649 11.07 -23.05 3.66
N GLY A 650 10.79 -22.65 4.90
CA GLY A 650 11.54 -21.61 5.63
C GLY A 650 12.93 -22.09 6.02
N GLY A 651 12.98 -23.17 6.82
CA GLY A 651 14.22 -23.82 7.20
C GLY A 651 14.51 -23.63 8.68
N ALA A 652 15.69 -23.13 9.03
CA ALA A 652 16.09 -22.95 10.42
C ALA A 652 16.17 -21.47 10.79
N GLY A 653 15.33 -21.04 11.72
CA GLY A 653 15.30 -19.74 12.37
C GLY A 653 13.92 -19.11 12.29
N ASP A 654 13.76 -17.86 12.74
CA ASP A 654 12.43 -17.25 12.82
C ASP A 654 12.08 -16.57 11.48
N ASP A 655 11.24 -17.21 10.67
CA ASP A 655 10.99 -16.85 9.27
C ASP A 655 9.65 -16.11 9.03
N VAL A 656 9.56 -15.42 7.90
CA VAL A 656 8.32 -14.77 7.42
C VAL A 656 7.99 -15.27 6.02
N LEU A 657 6.94 -16.08 5.90
CA LEU A 657 6.60 -16.81 4.68
C LEU A 657 5.20 -16.47 4.17
N ALA A 658 5.04 -16.27 2.86
CA ALA A 658 3.75 -15.98 2.23
C ALA A 658 3.52 -16.77 0.93
N GLY A 659 2.52 -17.64 0.90
CA GLY A 659 2.07 -18.34 -0.32
C GLY A 659 1.59 -17.34 -1.38
N SER A 660 0.64 -16.49 -0.97
CA SER A 660 0.04 -15.40 -1.75
C SER A 660 -1.17 -15.85 -2.59
N PHE A 661 -1.04 -16.13 -3.89
CA PHE A 661 -2.19 -16.45 -4.75
C PHE A 661 -2.07 -17.83 -5.38
N GLY A 662 -2.86 -18.79 -4.92
CA GLY A 662 -2.96 -20.11 -5.50
C GLY A 662 -3.15 -21.15 -4.41
N ASN A 663 -2.97 -22.43 -4.72
CA ASN A 663 -3.07 -23.50 -3.72
C ASN A 663 -1.67 -23.84 -3.22
N ASP A 664 -1.25 -23.17 -2.17
CA ASP A 664 0.14 -23.15 -1.75
C ASP A 664 0.43 -24.20 -0.67
N THR A 665 1.67 -24.65 -0.60
CA THR A 665 2.19 -25.45 0.51
C THR A 665 3.34 -24.71 1.16
N VAL A 666 3.16 -24.28 2.41
CA VAL A 666 4.16 -23.50 3.15
C VAL A 666 4.54 -24.21 4.44
N GLN A 667 5.84 -24.40 4.66
CA GLN A 667 6.43 -25.07 5.83
C GLN A 667 7.43 -24.12 6.49
N GLY A 668 7.23 -23.79 7.77
CA GLY A 668 8.17 -22.97 8.57
C GLY A 668 9.45 -23.72 8.91
N GLU A 669 9.29 -24.96 9.37
CA GLU A 669 10.35 -25.83 9.91
C GLU A 669 10.81 -25.36 11.32
N ASP A 670 12.11 -25.23 11.61
CA ASP A 670 12.60 -24.96 12.96
C ASP A 670 12.59 -23.44 13.25
N GLY A 671 11.74 -22.90 14.11
CA GLY A 671 11.66 -21.44 14.27
C GLY A 671 10.45 -20.94 15.01
N ASN A 672 10.38 -19.65 15.32
CA ASN A 672 9.08 -19.01 15.61
C ASN A 672 8.65 -18.25 14.35
N ASP A 673 7.84 -18.90 13.53
CA ASP A 673 7.58 -18.46 12.17
C ASP A 673 6.29 -17.66 12.05
N ASN A 674 6.22 -16.81 11.02
CA ASN A 674 5.02 -16.10 10.63
C ASN A 674 4.63 -16.47 9.19
N ILE A 675 3.54 -17.23 9.06
CA ILE A 675 3.15 -17.89 7.81
C ILE A 675 1.77 -17.42 7.36
N GLY A 676 1.66 -16.96 6.11
CA GLY A 676 0.40 -16.63 5.44
C GLY A 676 0.16 -17.51 4.21
N GLY A 677 -1.02 -18.10 4.08
CA GLY A 677 -1.46 -18.81 2.87
C GLY A 677 -1.87 -17.83 1.77
N GLY A 678 -2.82 -16.95 2.08
CA GLY A 678 -3.25 -15.90 1.16
C GLY A 678 -4.61 -16.23 0.57
N SER A 679 -4.70 -16.46 -0.73
CA SER A 679 -5.96 -16.88 -1.37
C SER A 679 -5.79 -18.20 -2.10
N GLY A 680 -6.68 -19.15 -1.86
CA GLY A 680 -6.75 -20.40 -2.61
C GLY A 680 -7.14 -21.56 -1.72
N ARG A 681 -6.36 -22.64 -1.73
CA ARG A 681 -6.55 -23.77 -0.80
C ARG A 681 -5.17 -24.16 -0.35
N ASP A 682 -4.82 -23.70 0.84
CA ASP A 682 -3.44 -23.69 1.27
C ASP A 682 -3.19 -24.77 2.32
N ARG A 683 -1.94 -25.24 2.35
CA ARG A 683 -1.47 -26.23 3.32
C ARG A 683 -0.28 -25.64 4.06
N LEU A 684 -0.53 -25.17 5.28
CA LEU A 684 0.45 -24.49 6.11
C LEU A 684 0.91 -25.41 7.25
N THR A 685 2.20 -25.42 7.57
CA THR A 685 2.77 -26.13 8.71
C THR A 685 3.83 -25.24 9.36
N GLY A 686 3.71 -24.98 10.66
CA GLY A 686 4.68 -24.20 11.44
C GLY A 686 5.95 -25.02 11.63
N GLY A 687 5.89 -25.99 12.53
CA GLY A 687 7.02 -26.87 12.84
C GLY A 687 7.36 -26.77 14.31
N PRO A 688 8.64 -26.93 14.70
CA PRO A 688 9.07 -26.67 16.07
C PRO A 688 9.28 -25.19 16.38
N GLY A 689 8.54 -24.66 17.35
CA GLY A 689 8.65 -23.33 17.93
C GLY A 689 7.28 -22.67 18.06
N ASN A 690 7.20 -21.38 18.43
CA ASN A 690 5.91 -20.74 18.68
C ASN A 690 5.49 -19.94 17.46
N ASP A 691 4.64 -20.53 16.64
CA ASP A 691 4.36 -20.04 15.30
C ASP A 691 3.08 -19.22 15.22
N THR A 692 3.00 -18.36 14.20
CA THR A 692 1.79 -17.61 13.85
C THR A 692 1.42 -17.94 12.41
N LEU A 693 0.26 -18.58 12.23
CA LEU A 693 -0.20 -19.04 10.92
C LEU A 693 -1.58 -18.47 10.58
N GLY A 694 -1.76 -18.02 9.34
CA GLY A 694 -3.04 -17.58 8.78
C GLY A 694 -3.30 -18.22 7.42
N GLY A 695 -4.38 -19.00 7.29
CA GLY A 695 -4.82 -19.61 6.02
C GLY A 695 -5.19 -18.53 5.00
N GLY A 696 -6.13 -17.66 5.35
CA GLY A 696 -6.55 -16.57 4.49
C GLY A 696 -7.92 -16.85 3.88
N GLU A 697 -8.08 -16.67 2.57
CA GLU A 697 -9.32 -17.01 1.87
C GLU A 697 -9.18 -18.39 1.22
N GLY A 698 -9.91 -19.40 1.69
CA GLY A 698 -9.70 -20.74 1.17
C GLY A 698 -10.32 -21.84 2.01
N ASP A 699 -10.32 -23.08 1.50
CA ASP A 699 -10.63 -24.21 2.37
C ASP A 699 -9.31 -24.78 2.89
N ASP A 700 -8.71 -24.14 3.89
CA ASP A 700 -7.29 -24.30 4.19
C ASP A 700 -7.01 -25.42 5.20
N THR A 701 -5.77 -25.90 5.22
CA THR A 701 -5.27 -26.82 6.25
C THR A 701 -4.08 -26.17 6.94
N VAL A 702 -4.26 -25.81 8.20
CA VAL A 702 -3.25 -25.12 9.01
C VAL A 702 -2.82 -26.01 10.16
N LYS A 703 -1.52 -26.24 10.29
CA LYS A 703 -0.93 -27.06 11.34
C LYS A 703 0.14 -26.27 12.12
N GLY A 704 0.01 -26.17 13.44
CA GLY A 704 0.96 -25.48 14.33
C GLY A 704 2.25 -26.27 14.43
N GLY A 705 2.25 -27.37 15.17
CA GLY A 705 3.42 -28.24 15.32
C GLY A 705 3.80 -28.41 16.78
N GLU A 706 5.09 -28.30 17.10
CA GLU A 706 5.55 -28.34 18.49
C GLU A 706 5.71 -26.90 19.00
N GLY A 707 4.92 -26.44 19.97
CA GLY A 707 5.13 -25.12 20.56
C GLY A 707 3.89 -24.46 21.13
N HIS A 708 3.80 -23.14 21.08
CA HIS A 708 2.62 -22.41 21.56
C HIS A 708 2.14 -21.52 20.43
N ASP A 709 1.27 -22.08 19.61
CA ASP A 709 1.02 -21.54 18.29
C ASP A 709 -0.25 -20.70 18.25
N PHE A 710 -0.29 -19.76 17.30
CA PHE A 710 -1.49 -19.03 16.93
C PHE A 710 -1.91 -19.42 15.52
N LEU A 711 -3.09 -20.02 15.39
CA LEU A 711 -3.64 -20.47 14.13
C LEU A 711 -4.93 -19.72 13.81
N ALA A 712 -4.99 -19.14 12.61
CA ALA A 712 -6.20 -18.57 12.02
C ALA A 712 -6.53 -19.26 10.70
N GLY A 713 -7.76 -19.77 10.55
CA GLY A 713 -8.24 -20.33 9.28
C GLY A 713 -8.52 -19.21 8.28
N GLY A 714 -9.43 -18.32 8.66
CA GLY A 714 -9.77 -17.13 7.89
C GLY A 714 -11.17 -17.24 7.30
N GLY A 715 -11.28 -17.30 5.98
CA GLY A 715 -12.54 -17.37 5.28
C GLY A 715 -12.78 -18.75 4.68
N ARG A 716 -13.98 -19.31 4.90
CA ARG A 716 -14.55 -20.56 4.34
C ARG A 716 -14.44 -21.76 5.29
N HIS A 717 -13.79 -22.85 4.91
CA HIS A 717 -13.98 -24.15 5.57
C HIS A 717 -12.63 -24.75 5.88
N ASP A 718 -12.15 -24.49 7.09
CA ASP A 718 -10.76 -24.72 7.42
C ASP A 718 -10.56 -25.93 8.34
N LEU A 719 -9.39 -26.54 8.23
CA LEU A 719 -8.91 -27.57 9.15
C LEU A 719 -7.70 -27.02 9.92
N LEU A 720 -7.86 -26.79 11.22
CA LEU A 720 -6.79 -26.34 12.11
C LEU A 720 -6.36 -27.45 13.08
N LEU A 721 -5.05 -27.69 13.16
CA LEU A 721 -4.43 -28.68 14.02
C LEU A 721 -3.32 -27.98 14.84
N GLY A 722 -3.54 -27.76 16.15
CA GLY A 722 -2.50 -27.18 17.04
C GLY A 722 -1.31 -28.11 17.22
N GLU A 723 -1.61 -29.37 17.55
CA GLU A 723 -0.64 -30.43 17.86
C GLU A 723 -0.04 -30.32 19.27
N ASP A 724 1.27 -30.20 19.45
CA ASP A 724 1.89 -30.28 20.76
C ASP A 724 2.04 -28.88 21.36
N GLY A 725 1.31 -28.57 22.43
CA GLY A 725 1.56 -27.43 23.31
C GLY A 725 0.32 -26.61 23.64
N GLN A 726 0.44 -25.29 23.77
CA GLN A 726 -0.67 -24.45 24.30
C GLN A 726 -1.06 -23.47 23.22
N ASP A 727 -2.02 -23.89 22.41
CA ASP A 727 -2.28 -23.24 21.14
C ASP A 727 -3.53 -22.37 21.21
N THR A 728 -3.59 -21.37 20.33
CA THR A 728 -4.74 -20.50 20.15
C THR A 728 -5.28 -20.68 18.73
N LEU A 729 -6.46 -21.26 18.60
CA LEU A 729 -7.07 -21.59 17.32
C LEU A 729 -8.30 -20.71 17.07
N ASN A 730 -8.36 -20.06 15.90
CA ASN A 730 -9.50 -19.28 15.44
C ASN A 730 -9.88 -19.71 14.03
N GLY A 731 -10.99 -20.44 13.87
CA GLY A 731 -11.47 -20.88 12.55
C GLY A 731 -11.77 -19.70 11.63
N GLY A 732 -12.44 -18.67 12.13
CA GLY A 732 -12.78 -17.49 11.37
C GLY A 732 -14.25 -17.54 10.92
N THR A 733 -14.49 -17.46 9.61
CA THR A 733 -15.84 -17.53 9.04
C THR A 733 -16.03 -18.82 8.27
N GLY A 734 -17.24 -19.36 8.35
CA GLY A 734 -17.67 -20.57 7.68
C GLY A 734 -17.75 -21.78 8.62
N ASN A 735 -17.28 -22.95 8.20
CA ASN A 735 -17.54 -24.20 8.92
C ASN A 735 -16.22 -24.95 9.09
N ASP A 736 -15.65 -24.80 10.27
CA ASP A 736 -14.27 -25.16 10.54
C ASP A 736 -14.17 -26.40 11.40
N THR A 737 -13.08 -27.13 11.24
CA THR A 737 -12.71 -28.26 12.10
C THR A 737 -11.43 -27.93 12.84
N LEU A 738 -11.50 -27.89 14.16
CA LEU A 738 -10.42 -27.47 15.05
C LEU A 738 -10.00 -28.64 15.94
N THR A 739 -8.71 -28.86 16.07
CA THR A 739 -8.13 -29.86 16.99
C THR A 739 -6.99 -29.18 17.72
N GLY A 740 -7.09 -29.06 19.04
CA GLY A 740 -6.07 -28.39 19.86
C GLY A 740 -4.83 -29.26 19.98
N GLY A 741 -5.02 -30.52 20.34
CA GLY A 741 -3.95 -31.49 20.54
C GLY A 741 -3.56 -31.60 22.01
N ALA A 742 -2.26 -31.58 22.28
CA ALA A 742 -1.69 -31.83 23.59
C ALA A 742 -1.33 -30.54 24.31
N GLY A 743 -2.22 -30.03 25.14
CA GLY A 743 -1.86 -29.08 26.19
C GLY A 743 -3.07 -28.38 26.74
N ALA A 744 -3.04 -27.06 26.78
CA ALA A 744 -4.12 -26.24 27.32
C ALA A 744 -4.46 -25.17 26.30
N ASP A 745 -5.44 -25.48 25.47
CA ASP A 745 -5.67 -24.76 24.22
C ASP A 745 -6.81 -23.76 24.35
N VAL A 746 -6.78 -22.74 23.49
CA VAL A 746 -7.79 -21.68 23.43
C VAL A 746 -8.45 -21.67 22.07
N PHE A 747 -9.72 -22.05 22.02
CA PHE A 747 -10.55 -21.97 20.82
C PHE A 747 -11.30 -20.64 20.83
N VAL A 748 -11.05 -19.80 19.84
CA VAL A 748 -11.49 -18.39 19.80
C VAL A 748 -12.63 -18.22 18.81
N PHE A 749 -13.72 -17.60 19.28
CA PHE A 749 -14.87 -17.21 18.47
C PHE A 749 -15.13 -15.72 18.66
N ASN A 750 -14.80 -14.93 17.64
CA ASN A 750 -14.95 -13.47 17.68
C ASN A 750 -16.25 -12.96 17.04
N GLN A 751 -16.91 -13.80 16.26
CA GLN A 751 -18.18 -13.52 15.60
C GLN A 751 -19.09 -14.75 15.70
N PHE A 752 -20.40 -14.53 15.60
CA PHE A 752 -21.40 -15.60 15.59
C PHE A 752 -22.32 -15.39 14.41
N ILE A 753 -22.04 -16.04 13.29
CA ILE A 753 -22.81 -15.91 12.05
C ILE A 753 -23.86 -17.02 11.99
N ALA A 754 -25.10 -16.62 11.69
CA ALA A 754 -26.22 -17.55 11.67
C ALA A 754 -26.09 -18.57 10.52
N GLY A 755 -26.10 -19.86 10.87
CA GLY A 755 -26.01 -20.97 9.92
C GLY A 755 -24.65 -21.64 9.83
N GLU A 756 -23.63 -21.07 10.46
CA GLU A 756 -22.30 -21.68 10.57
C GLU A 756 -22.25 -22.80 11.62
N VAL A 757 -21.36 -23.75 11.36
CA VAL A 757 -21.14 -24.94 12.19
C VAL A 757 -19.64 -25.21 12.29
N ASP A 758 -19.10 -24.98 13.47
CA ASP A 758 -17.71 -25.32 13.80
C ASP A 758 -17.64 -26.56 14.67
N VAL A 759 -16.61 -27.38 14.46
CA VAL A 759 -16.39 -28.65 15.17
C VAL A 759 -15.03 -28.63 15.85
N ILE A 760 -15.01 -28.82 17.17
CA ILE A 760 -13.80 -29.05 17.94
C ILE A 760 -13.74 -30.54 18.29
N THR A 761 -12.63 -31.21 17.94
CA THR A 761 -12.58 -32.67 17.94
C THR A 761 -12.05 -33.30 19.23
N ASP A 762 -11.38 -32.53 20.09
CA ASP A 762 -10.62 -33.06 21.23
C ASP A 762 -10.66 -32.21 22.51
N PHE A 763 -11.63 -31.31 22.63
CA PHE A 763 -11.75 -30.40 23.78
C PHE A 763 -11.70 -31.13 25.14
N GLY A 764 -10.74 -30.76 25.99
CA GLY A 764 -10.52 -31.29 27.32
C GLY A 764 -10.90 -30.30 28.43
N THR A 765 -11.88 -30.66 29.27
CA THR A 765 -12.31 -29.77 30.38
C THR A 765 -11.22 -29.54 31.42
N GLY A 766 -11.15 -28.32 31.93
CA GLY A 766 -10.13 -27.88 32.90
C GLY A 766 -8.69 -27.81 32.35
N ALA A 767 -8.49 -28.06 31.06
CA ALA A 767 -7.26 -27.80 30.31
C ALA A 767 -7.54 -26.74 29.24
N ASP A 768 -8.55 -26.98 28.40
CA ASP A 768 -8.89 -26.13 27.26
C ASP A 768 -9.98 -25.11 27.60
N VAL A 769 -10.06 -24.08 26.77
CA VAL A 769 -10.96 -22.95 26.98
C VAL A 769 -11.59 -22.47 25.67
N LEU A 770 -12.90 -22.23 25.72
CA LEU A 770 -13.64 -21.50 24.68
C LEU A 770 -13.62 -20.00 24.99
N ARG A 771 -12.95 -19.21 24.15
CA ARG A 771 -12.99 -17.74 24.22
C ARG A 771 -14.07 -17.19 23.29
N LEU A 772 -15.15 -16.70 23.87
CA LEU A 772 -16.36 -16.25 23.18
C LEU A 772 -16.55 -14.73 23.30
N SER A 773 -16.23 -13.98 22.24
CA SER A 773 -16.40 -12.52 22.21
C SER A 773 -17.80 -12.14 21.71
N GLY A 774 -18.44 -11.15 22.33
CA GLY A 774 -19.74 -10.62 21.85
C GLY A 774 -20.99 -11.34 22.38
N VAL A 775 -20.84 -12.26 23.35
CA VAL A 775 -21.97 -12.88 24.06
C VAL A 775 -22.61 -11.87 25.04
N ALA A 776 -23.92 -11.66 24.92
CA ALA A 776 -24.64 -10.65 25.70
C ALA A 776 -24.77 -11.08 27.17
N GLY A 777 -24.36 -10.20 28.08
CA GLY A 777 -24.52 -10.42 29.53
C GLY A 777 -23.63 -9.51 30.38
N ALA A 778 -24.15 -9.07 31.52
CA ALA A 778 -23.44 -8.14 32.42
C ALA A 778 -22.40 -8.83 33.32
N THR A 779 -22.44 -10.15 33.44
CA THR A 779 -21.51 -10.97 34.23
C THR A 779 -21.14 -12.22 33.46
N LYS A 780 -20.01 -12.86 33.82
CA LYS A 780 -19.58 -14.13 33.24
C LYS A 780 -20.69 -15.19 33.29
N ALA A 781 -21.35 -15.33 34.44
CA ALA A 781 -22.47 -16.25 34.61
C ALA A 781 -23.66 -15.91 33.72
N ALA A 782 -24.01 -14.62 33.57
CA ALA A 782 -25.11 -14.22 32.70
C ALA A 782 -24.83 -14.45 31.20
N ARG A 783 -23.56 -14.40 30.78
CA ARG A 783 -23.14 -14.73 29.41
C ARG A 783 -23.17 -16.23 29.17
N PHE A 784 -22.72 -17.03 30.14
CA PHE A 784 -22.85 -18.47 30.11
C PHE A 784 -24.32 -18.93 30.06
N ASP A 785 -25.19 -18.34 30.88
CA ASP A 785 -26.64 -18.61 30.86
C ASP A 785 -27.32 -18.21 29.53
N ALA A 786 -26.66 -17.40 28.69
CA ALA A 786 -27.17 -16.99 27.38
C ALA A 786 -26.86 -18.02 26.26
N LEU A 787 -25.99 -18.99 26.52
CA LEU A 787 -25.66 -20.07 25.59
C LEU A 787 -26.71 -21.19 25.69
N ASP A 788 -27.12 -21.74 24.55
CA ASP A 788 -27.94 -22.96 24.49
C ASP A 788 -27.03 -24.17 24.34
N ILE A 789 -26.77 -24.86 25.45
CA ILE A 789 -25.84 -26.01 25.53
C ILE A 789 -26.65 -27.29 25.69
N THR A 790 -26.54 -28.21 24.73
CA THR A 790 -27.30 -29.47 24.73
C THR A 790 -26.49 -30.65 24.20
N ASP A 791 -26.64 -31.84 24.78
CA ASP A 791 -26.08 -33.06 24.20
C ASP A 791 -26.69 -33.37 22.84
N ALA A 792 -25.86 -33.74 21.86
CA ALA A 792 -26.29 -34.23 20.54
C ALA A 792 -25.39 -35.37 20.04
N GLY A 793 -25.96 -36.58 19.94
CA GLY A 793 -25.19 -37.75 19.51
C GLY A 793 -24.13 -38.13 20.54
N ASP A 794 -22.87 -38.22 20.09
CA ASP A 794 -21.70 -38.53 20.93
C ASP A 794 -20.93 -37.24 21.34
N GLY A 795 -21.49 -36.05 21.14
CA GLY A 795 -20.89 -34.76 21.50
C GLY A 795 -21.88 -33.75 22.11
N VAL A 796 -21.43 -32.51 22.29
CA VAL A 796 -22.22 -31.37 22.80
C VAL A 796 -22.34 -30.28 21.75
N GLU A 797 -23.54 -29.70 21.64
CA GLU A 797 -23.84 -28.53 20.81
C GLU A 797 -23.95 -27.28 21.69
N ILE A 798 -23.25 -26.22 21.32
CA ILE A 798 -23.32 -24.89 21.92
C ILE A 798 -23.86 -23.92 20.85
N ARG A 799 -25.03 -23.33 21.09
CA ARG A 799 -25.70 -22.45 20.13
C ARG A 799 -25.81 -21.03 20.68
N TYR A 800 -25.39 -20.07 19.86
CA TYR A 800 -25.57 -18.64 20.13
C TYR A 800 -25.66 -17.84 18.82
N GLY A 801 -26.56 -16.86 18.75
CA GLY A 801 -26.71 -16.02 17.55
C GLY A 801 -27.14 -16.74 16.26
N GLY A 802 -27.44 -18.04 16.32
CA GLY A 802 -27.70 -18.89 15.14
C GLY A 802 -26.47 -19.65 14.62
N HIS A 803 -25.30 -19.41 15.21
CA HIS A 803 -24.07 -20.17 15.01
C HIS A 803 -24.09 -21.42 15.92
N LEU A 804 -23.51 -22.53 15.46
CA LEU A 804 -23.39 -23.79 16.20
C LEU A 804 -21.92 -24.18 16.38
N ILE A 805 -21.47 -24.32 17.62
CA ILE A 805 -20.18 -24.95 17.96
C ILE A 805 -20.47 -26.37 18.46
N VAL A 806 -19.79 -27.35 17.91
CA VAL A 806 -19.88 -28.76 18.30
C VAL A 806 -18.57 -29.17 18.98
N LEU A 807 -18.64 -29.71 20.19
CA LEU A 807 -17.49 -30.39 20.81
C LEU A 807 -17.73 -31.89 20.71
N ASP A 808 -16.88 -32.59 19.95
CA ASP A 808 -17.02 -34.04 19.73
C ASP A 808 -16.56 -34.84 20.96
N GLY A 809 -17.19 -35.97 21.21
CA GLY A 809 -16.81 -36.88 22.31
C GLY A 809 -17.13 -36.41 23.74
N MET A 810 -17.84 -35.30 23.91
CA MET A 810 -18.15 -34.68 25.21
C MET A 810 -19.63 -34.73 25.59
N SER A 811 -19.93 -34.59 26.90
CA SER A 811 -21.29 -34.31 27.38
C SER A 811 -21.42 -32.88 27.90
N ALA A 812 -22.61 -32.30 27.75
CA ALA A 812 -22.97 -31.00 28.31
C ALA A 812 -22.79 -30.91 29.84
N ASP A 813 -22.92 -32.04 30.55
CA ASP A 813 -22.71 -32.11 32.00
C ASP A 813 -21.23 -31.96 32.40
N ASP A 814 -20.29 -32.10 31.44
CA ASP A 814 -18.85 -31.95 31.69
C ASP A 814 -18.39 -30.48 31.68
N LEU A 815 -19.17 -29.58 31.07
CA LEU A 815 -18.83 -28.17 30.90
C LEU A 815 -19.28 -27.31 32.10
N ASP A 816 -18.40 -26.44 32.58
CA ASP A 816 -18.73 -25.42 33.56
C ASP A 816 -18.21 -24.02 33.20
N LEU A 817 -18.46 -23.03 34.07
CA LEU A 817 -18.09 -21.64 33.81
C LEU A 817 -16.57 -21.42 33.65
N SER A 818 -15.73 -22.34 34.10
CA SER A 818 -14.28 -22.24 33.98
C SER A 818 -13.75 -22.56 32.58
N ASP A 819 -14.47 -23.37 31.80
CA ASP A 819 -14.14 -23.73 30.42
C ASP A 819 -14.40 -22.59 29.41
N PHE A 820 -14.90 -21.44 29.87
CA PHE A 820 -15.27 -20.31 29.02
C PHE A 820 -14.54 -19.03 29.42
N LEU A 821 -14.10 -18.25 28.43
CA LEU A 821 -13.69 -16.85 28.57
C LEU A 821 -14.65 -15.98 27.76
N PHE A 822 -15.09 -14.86 28.32
CA PHE A 822 -16.07 -13.96 27.70
C PHE A 822 -15.60 -12.51 27.71
#